data_AF-L8TQ80-F1
#
_entry.id   AF-L8TQ80-F1
#
_cell.length_a   1.000
_cell.length_b   1.000
_cell.length_c   1.000
_cell.angle_alpha   90.00
_cell.angle_beta   90.00
_cell.angle_gamma   90.00
#
_symmetry.space_group_name_H-M   'P 1'
#
loop_
_entity.id
_entity.type
_entity.pdbx_description
1 polymer ?
#
loop_
_entity_poly.entity_id
_entity_poly.type
_entity_poly.pdbx_seq_one_letter_code
_entity_poly.pdbx_strand_id
1 'polypeptide(L)'
;MFLLEAASAGAAPDLVFSASDLVASSECEYRTLRILDEKLGLAPKAEFPADEMRVRAGELGDRHEQAVLASLIRKYGEWDASRGGGVYSLDRGETLRGELQAKHAETELALRSGADVVFQATFFDGEFLGYADFLVNEAAGTGNPGRYEVWDTKLARHAKVGALLQLAAYGDQLIGMGLNPSPVVTLVLGTRVGEDWLRSSHSLPDLLPVFRERRRRFRQLTAAHRAAGVPVEWQQPGVVHCGRCDYCAEQVQVHRDLLMVAGMSVVRRRKLHAEGITTIDQLAAVPPEQASDSVGRLRQQARMQLGLDQAAGSRTFTKDGHPHTVSYTVLPDHTITSLPAPSPGDIFFDFEGDPLWQDPATGVWGIEYLFGVIEALEPGAAGAPDFRPFWAHSRSGERRAFLDFLAYVEERRARYPDMHVYHYAPYEKTALRNLSLAHQAGEETVDDWLRHGLLVDLYATVRHSLRISEASYSIKKLEPLYMGDNLRSGDVKDAGASVVAYAAYCAARDAGHQEEADRILASISDYNQYDCLSTLRLRDWLLEIGARAGDAAGETGARATEDRPGTEPEQPLAGRERHDAVDEAPEEAALREYLAGLPDNRPWTDDERALAMVAAATGYHRRERKQFWWQHFDRVEAPLENWSEQRNVFVVQSAEVASDWALAKPRERMRTRVLRLRGTMTEGSDFRADSTWCRLYDAPPPDGMAAPDAAPGARAYTFGTRISELSPAPDNPEHTLITIAERESKKVAAYPHLPVALTEDQPLATASIEAAIADIARSVGSSLPSLPAQPGLDILRKQPPRFRSLPGPAEVRHGPDGSADYAAAITASLRDLDRSYLAVQGPPGTGKTFVGAHVIGRLVAEGWKVGVVAQSHNVVENLLCRAVEVGGVDPAVVGKKLAAPHDVPWTLTSDGDVSRLLSASGGCLVGGTAWTMTGKEVPAGSLDLLVIDEAGQFSLANTLAVSRAARRLLLLGDPQQLPQVTQGAHPEPVDESALGWLAAGHATLPGWLGYFLADSWRMHPELCRAVSQLSYEGKLQSAPAASLRELEGLPPGVETVFVDHTGNTTSSREEAAELVRQAQRHLGLKWTAGPESEARPLDQQDLLVVAAYNAQVHLIRKYLEEAGLPEVRVGTVDKFQGQEAPVVLVSMACSAVAEAPRGAEFLLNRNRINVAVSRGQWRAVVIRSPELTSYMPHRPAALEELGAFIGLSPRAE
;
A
#
# COMPACT_ATOMS: atom_id res chain seq x y z
N MET A 1 -19.29 -19.27 -19.52
CA MET A 1 -19.83 -18.94 -20.86
C MET A 1 -20.43 -20.16 -21.56
N PHE A 2 -21.43 -19.95 -22.42
CA PHE A 2 -22.09 -20.98 -23.26
C PHE A 2 -22.72 -20.35 -24.52
N LEU A 3 -23.20 -21.17 -25.46
CA LEU A 3 -23.84 -20.71 -26.70
C LEU A 3 -25.36 -20.94 -26.62
N LEU A 4 -26.14 -19.93 -26.98
CA LEU A 4 -27.58 -20.04 -27.20
C LEU A 4 -27.92 -20.05 -28.68
N GLU A 5 -29.06 -20.65 -29.03
CA GLU A 5 -29.64 -20.46 -30.37
C GLU A 5 -29.78 -18.96 -30.68
N ALA A 6 -29.50 -18.62 -31.93
CA ALA A 6 -29.51 -17.25 -32.40
C ALA A 6 -30.92 -16.65 -32.29
N ALA A 7 -31.00 -15.37 -31.91
CA ALA A 7 -32.29 -14.66 -31.82
C ALA A 7 -33.01 -14.56 -33.19
N SER A 8 -32.27 -14.64 -34.29
CA SER A 8 -32.79 -14.63 -35.67
C SER A 8 -32.48 -15.94 -36.39
N ALA A 9 -33.48 -16.50 -37.09
CA ALA A 9 -33.32 -17.73 -37.87
C ALA A 9 -32.21 -17.59 -38.92
N GLY A 10 -31.21 -18.48 -38.87
CA GLY A 10 -30.07 -18.52 -39.80
C GLY A 10 -28.82 -17.74 -39.37
N ALA A 11 -28.81 -17.08 -38.21
CA ALA A 11 -27.62 -16.44 -37.65
C ALA A 11 -26.78 -17.42 -36.79
N ALA A 12 -25.51 -17.06 -36.52
CA ALA A 12 -24.64 -17.84 -35.64
C ALA A 12 -25.15 -17.81 -34.19
N PRO A 13 -24.92 -18.88 -33.40
CA PRO A 13 -25.30 -18.93 -31.99
C PRO A 13 -24.78 -17.71 -31.20
N ASP A 14 -25.58 -17.19 -30.27
CA ASP A 14 -25.17 -16.06 -29.43
C ASP A 14 -24.30 -16.55 -28.27
N LEU A 15 -23.22 -15.83 -27.98
CA LEU A 15 -22.33 -16.14 -26.86
C LEU A 15 -22.89 -15.50 -25.60
N VAL A 16 -23.22 -16.32 -24.61
CA VAL A 16 -23.62 -15.87 -23.28
C VAL A 16 -22.46 -16.02 -22.30
N PHE A 17 -22.15 -14.96 -21.57
CA PHE A 17 -21.10 -14.90 -20.56
C PHE A 17 -21.61 -14.37 -19.22
N SER A 18 -20.83 -14.59 -18.18
CA SER A 18 -21.12 -14.18 -16.80
C SER A 18 -20.04 -13.23 -16.28
N ALA A 19 -20.25 -12.66 -15.08
CA ALA A 19 -19.22 -11.85 -14.42
C ALA A 19 -17.92 -12.66 -14.19
N SER A 20 -18.03 -13.94 -13.85
CA SER A 20 -16.89 -14.84 -13.69
C SER A 20 -16.08 -15.02 -14.97
N ASP A 21 -16.72 -15.00 -16.14
CA ASP A 21 -16.01 -15.07 -17.44
C ASP A 21 -15.20 -13.78 -17.70
N LEU A 22 -15.74 -12.61 -17.31
CA LEU A 22 -15.02 -11.34 -17.41
C LEU A 22 -13.79 -11.32 -16.48
N VAL A 23 -13.95 -11.79 -15.24
CA VAL A 23 -12.83 -11.95 -14.30
C VAL A 23 -11.80 -12.92 -14.90
N ALA A 24 -12.23 -14.06 -15.40
CA ALA A 24 -11.33 -15.05 -15.99
C ALA A 24 -10.53 -14.48 -17.17
N SER A 25 -11.19 -13.70 -18.05
CA SER A 25 -10.56 -13.03 -19.18
C SER A 25 -9.55 -11.97 -18.76
N SER A 26 -9.84 -11.25 -17.68
CA SER A 26 -8.95 -10.19 -17.19
C SER A 26 -7.66 -10.72 -16.56
N GLU A 27 -7.68 -11.95 -16.05
CA GLU A 27 -6.51 -12.66 -15.56
C GLU A 27 -5.74 -13.37 -16.68
N CYS A 28 -6.47 -13.95 -17.65
CA CYS A 28 -5.89 -14.75 -18.73
C CYS A 28 -6.86 -14.83 -19.92
N GLU A 29 -6.64 -13.99 -20.93
CA GLU A 29 -7.39 -14.01 -22.18
C GLU A 29 -7.19 -15.31 -22.95
N TYR A 30 -5.97 -15.87 -22.93
CA TYR A 30 -5.68 -17.17 -23.53
C TYR A 30 -6.59 -18.28 -22.98
N ARG A 31 -6.74 -18.39 -21.64
CA ARG A 31 -7.66 -19.35 -21.02
C ARG A 31 -9.10 -19.14 -21.49
N THR A 32 -9.54 -17.90 -21.52
CA THR A 32 -10.90 -17.54 -21.96
C THR A 32 -11.15 -17.94 -23.41
N LEU A 33 -10.21 -17.67 -24.31
CA LEU A 33 -10.31 -18.06 -25.71
C LEU A 33 -10.20 -19.59 -25.90
N ARG A 34 -9.37 -20.29 -25.12
CA ARG A 34 -9.32 -21.76 -25.13
C ARG A 34 -10.64 -22.39 -24.68
N ILE A 35 -11.26 -21.87 -23.62
CA ILE A 35 -12.61 -22.29 -23.20
C ILE A 35 -13.62 -22.01 -24.31
N LEU A 36 -13.53 -20.87 -24.99
CA LEU A 36 -14.39 -20.54 -26.12
C LEU A 36 -14.18 -21.52 -27.31
N ASP A 37 -12.94 -21.90 -27.61
CA ASP A 37 -12.63 -22.91 -28.64
C ASP A 37 -13.29 -24.26 -28.33
N GLU A 38 -13.28 -24.69 -27.07
CA GLU A 38 -13.99 -25.91 -26.63
C GLU A 38 -15.49 -25.81 -26.90
N LYS A 39 -16.10 -24.65 -26.62
CA LYS A 39 -17.54 -24.42 -26.87
C LYS A 39 -17.88 -24.32 -28.36
N LEU A 40 -16.96 -23.81 -29.18
CA LEU A 40 -17.11 -23.72 -30.64
C LEU A 40 -16.77 -25.01 -31.37
N GLY A 41 -16.23 -26.02 -30.67
CA GLY A 41 -15.74 -27.26 -31.29
C GLY A 41 -14.44 -27.09 -32.08
N LEU A 42 -13.71 -25.99 -31.87
CA LEU A 42 -12.40 -25.72 -32.47
C LEU A 42 -11.27 -26.50 -31.77
N ALA A 43 -11.50 -26.94 -30.53
CA ALA A 43 -10.54 -27.74 -29.78
C ALA A 43 -11.22 -28.74 -28.82
N PRO A 44 -10.55 -29.83 -28.44
CA PRO A 44 -11.08 -30.76 -27.43
C PRO A 44 -11.12 -30.12 -26.05
N LYS A 45 -12.06 -30.58 -25.22
CA LYS A 45 -12.18 -30.19 -23.81
C LYS A 45 -10.99 -30.70 -23.01
N ALA A 46 -10.32 -29.82 -22.26
CA ALA A 46 -9.23 -30.20 -21.36
C ALA A 46 -9.75 -30.84 -20.05
N GLU A 47 -8.98 -31.78 -19.50
CA GLU A 47 -9.24 -32.42 -18.20
C GLU A 47 -8.12 -32.05 -17.21
N PHE A 48 -8.50 -31.46 -16.08
CA PHE A 48 -7.57 -31.09 -15.01
C PHE A 48 -8.01 -31.73 -13.68
N PRO A 49 -7.08 -32.07 -12.76
CA PRO A 49 -7.41 -32.62 -11.45
C PRO A 49 -8.31 -31.67 -10.65
N ALA A 50 -9.24 -32.23 -9.87
CA ALA A 50 -10.08 -31.43 -8.98
C ALA A 50 -9.24 -30.86 -7.81
N ASP A 51 -9.46 -29.59 -7.52
CA ASP A 51 -8.87 -28.91 -6.36
C ASP A 51 -9.84 -29.05 -5.17
N GLU A 52 -9.54 -29.98 -4.25
CA GLU A 52 -10.37 -30.29 -3.08
C GLU A 52 -10.63 -29.05 -2.20
N MET A 53 -9.68 -28.11 -2.12
CA MET A 53 -9.85 -26.86 -1.38
C MET A 53 -10.92 -25.96 -2.04
N ARG A 54 -10.95 -25.88 -3.38
CA ARG A 54 -11.98 -25.14 -4.11
C ARG A 54 -13.36 -25.75 -3.92
N VAL A 55 -13.47 -27.07 -3.94
CA VAL A 55 -14.75 -27.78 -3.70
C VAL A 55 -15.28 -27.45 -2.30
N ARG A 56 -14.45 -27.59 -1.27
CA ARG A 56 -14.81 -27.26 0.12
C ARG A 56 -15.21 -25.79 0.30
N ALA A 57 -14.48 -24.87 -0.34
CA ALA A 57 -14.81 -23.45 -0.29
C ALA A 57 -16.19 -23.15 -0.90
N GLY A 58 -16.58 -23.89 -1.94
CA GLY A 58 -17.92 -23.80 -2.55
C GLY A 58 -19.03 -24.22 -1.59
N GLU A 59 -18.93 -25.42 -1.01
CA GLU A 59 -19.94 -25.96 -0.08
C GLU A 59 -20.13 -25.09 1.16
N LEU A 60 -19.04 -24.57 1.74
CA LEU A 60 -19.11 -23.64 2.87
C LEU A 60 -19.70 -22.28 2.45
N GLY A 61 -19.47 -21.86 1.20
CA GLY A 61 -20.10 -20.67 0.61
C GLY A 61 -21.62 -20.80 0.54
N ASP A 62 -22.13 -21.91 0.01
CA ASP A 62 -23.57 -22.17 -0.10
C ASP A 62 -24.25 -22.17 1.27
N ARG A 63 -23.60 -22.77 2.28
CA ARG A 63 -24.08 -22.74 3.67
C ARG A 63 -24.17 -21.32 4.24
N HIS A 64 -23.22 -20.45 3.91
CA HIS A 64 -23.21 -19.06 4.36
C HIS A 64 -24.33 -18.26 3.69
N GLU A 65 -24.53 -18.41 2.38
CA GLU A 65 -25.65 -17.79 1.65
C GLU A 65 -27.00 -18.14 2.30
N GLN A 66 -27.22 -19.43 2.58
CA GLN A 66 -28.44 -19.91 3.23
C GLN A 66 -28.62 -19.35 4.65
N ALA A 67 -27.53 -19.19 5.42
CA ALA A 67 -27.59 -18.60 6.75
C ALA A 67 -27.95 -17.10 6.71
N VAL A 68 -27.47 -16.37 5.70
CA VAL A 68 -27.84 -14.97 5.44
C VAL A 68 -29.31 -14.86 5.03
N LEU A 69 -29.77 -15.71 4.10
CA LEU A 69 -31.18 -15.78 3.69
C LEU A 69 -32.10 -16.01 4.87
N ALA A 70 -31.80 -17.00 5.71
CA ALA A 70 -32.59 -17.29 6.91
C ALA A 70 -32.65 -16.11 7.88
N SER A 71 -31.59 -15.29 7.94
CA SER A 71 -31.58 -14.06 8.74
C SER A 71 -32.50 -12.98 8.17
N LEU A 72 -32.47 -12.78 6.85
CA LEU A 72 -33.32 -11.80 6.17
C LEU A 72 -34.79 -12.20 6.25
N ILE A 73 -35.12 -13.48 6.10
CA ILE A 73 -36.49 -14.00 6.29
C ILE A 73 -36.96 -13.78 7.73
N ARG A 74 -36.12 -14.04 8.74
CA ARG A 74 -36.48 -13.73 10.15
C ARG A 74 -36.76 -12.24 10.36
N LYS A 75 -36.06 -11.36 9.66
CA LYS A 75 -36.17 -9.90 9.82
C LYS A 75 -37.36 -9.29 9.07
N TYR A 76 -37.59 -9.70 7.83
CA TYR A 76 -38.59 -9.08 6.94
C TYR A 76 -39.80 -9.97 6.64
N GLY A 77 -39.76 -11.26 7.01
CA GLY A 77 -40.78 -12.25 6.66
C GLY A 77 -40.62 -12.79 5.22
N GLU A 78 -41.35 -13.85 4.90
CA GLU A 78 -41.50 -14.32 3.53
C GLU A 78 -42.36 -13.34 2.71
N TRP A 79 -42.18 -13.33 1.39
CA TRP A 79 -42.94 -12.47 0.49
C TRP A 79 -44.45 -12.61 0.67
N ASP A 80 -45.11 -11.46 0.87
CA ASP A 80 -46.56 -11.33 0.95
C ASP A 80 -47.05 -10.33 -0.11
N ALA A 81 -47.63 -10.85 -1.19
CA ALA A 81 -48.17 -10.07 -2.29
C ALA A 81 -49.28 -9.09 -1.87
N SER A 82 -49.97 -9.32 -0.74
CA SER A 82 -51.01 -8.42 -0.23
C SER A 82 -50.45 -7.20 0.49
N ARG A 83 -49.23 -7.32 1.04
CA ARG A 83 -48.49 -6.25 1.71
C ARG A 83 -47.46 -5.58 0.80
N GLY A 84 -47.09 -6.22 -0.30
CA GLY A 84 -46.03 -5.73 -1.19
C GLY A 84 -44.65 -5.70 -0.50
N GLY A 85 -44.41 -6.62 0.43
CA GLY A 85 -43.19 -6.68 1.25
C GLY A 85 -42.80 -8.11 1.62
N GLY A 86 -41.64 -8.28 2.25
CA GLY A 86 -41.00 -9.55 2.56
C GLY A 86 -39.94 -9.98 1.55
N VAL A 87 -39.35 -11.16 1.79
CA VAL A 87 -38.28 -11.75 0.96
C VAL A 87 -38.89 -12.56 -0.19
N TYR A 88 -38.68 -12.12 -1.44
CA TYR A 88 -39.07 -12.83 -2.66
C TYR A 88 -37.94 -13.72 -3.15
N SER A 89 -38.14 -15.04 -3.26
CA SER A 89 -37.11 -15.99 -3.69
C SER A 89 -37.40 -16.53 -5.09
N LEU A 90 -36.42 -16.49 -5.99
CA LEU A 90 -36.54 -17.05 -7.34
C LEU A 90 -35.80 -18.38 -7.47
N ASP A 91 -36.40 -19.33 -8.19
CA ASP A 91 -35.70 -20.53 -8.66
C ASP A 91 -34.91 -20.26 -9.95
N ARG A 92 -33.74 -20.91 -10.07
CA ARG A 92 -32.92 -20.87 -11.30
C ARG A 92 -33.59 -21.66 -12.42
N GLY A 93 -33.82 -21.03 -13.56
CA GLY A 93 -34.38 -21.66 -14.77
C GLY A 93 -33.35 -22.46 -15.59
N GLU A 94 -33.81 -23.20 -16.60
CA GLU A 94 -32.91 -23.89 -17.53
C GLU A 94 -32.17 -22.89 -18.42
N THR A 95 -31.06 -23.32 -19.03
CA THR A 95 -30.25 -22.48 -19.93
C THR A 95 -30.89 -22.36 -21.33
N LEU A 96 -32.15 -21.95 -21.38
CA LEU A 96 -32.94 -21.69 -22.59
C LEU A 96 -33.31 -20.20 -22.67
N ARG A 97 -33.19 -19.57 -23.84
CA ARG A 97 -33.38 -18.11 -24.00
C ARG A 97 -34.73 -17.63 -23.43
N GLY A 98 -35.82 -18.30 -23.78
CA GLY A 98 -37.17 -17.91 -23.33
C GLY A 98 -37.34 -18.01 -21.81
N GLU A 99 -36.73 -19.00 -21.17
CA GLU A 99 -36.79 -19.15 -19.71
C GLU A 99 -35.94 -18.09 -18.99
N LEU A 100 -34.74 -17.81 -19.49
CA LEU A 100 -33.89 -16.74 -18.95
C LEU A 100 -34.57 -15.36 -19.06
N GLN A 101 -35.24 -15.09 -20.18
CA GLN A 101 -36.05 -13.87 -20.36
C GLN A 101 -37.23 -13.82 -19.38
N ALA A 102 -37.91 -14.94 -19.16
CA ALA A 102 -39.01 -15.01 -18.20
C ALA A 102 -38.53 -14.76 -16.76
N LYS A 103 -37.40 -15.34 -16.36
CA LYS A 103 -36.80 -15.14 -15.02
C LYS A 103 -36.25 -13.73 -14.81
N HIS A 104 -35.74 -13.10 -15.86
CA HIS A 104 -35.41 -11.68 -15.84
C HIS A 104 -36.65 -10.80 -15.62
N ALA A 105 -37.74 -11.06 -16.35
CA ALA A 105 -39.00 -10.33 -16.18
C ALA A 105 -39.62 -10.55 -14.78
N GLU A 106 -39.51 -11.76 -14.22
CA GLU A 106 -39.93 -12.08 -12.85
C GLU A 106 -39.14 -11.25 -11.82
N THR A 107 -37.83 -11.12 -12.02
CA THR A 107 -36.96 -10.26 -11.19
C THR A 107 -37.40 -8.80 -11.26
N GLU A 108 -37.62 -8.26 -12.46
CA GLU A 108 -38.08 -6.88 -12.64
C GLU A 108 -39.44 -6.64 -11.97
N LEU A 109 -40.37 -7.59 -12.09
CA LEU A 109 -41.68 -7.50 -11.45
C LEU A 109 -41.55 -7.47 -9.92
N ALA A 110 -40.71 -8.32 -9.32
CA ALA A 110 -40.49 -8.36 -7.88
C ALA A 110 -39.93 -7.01 -7.36
N LEU A 111 -38.94 -6.45 -8.06
CA LEU A 111 -38.34 -5.17 -7.71
C LEU A 111 -39.33 -4.01 -7.81
N ARG A 112 -40.11 -3.94 -8.90
CA ARG A 112 -41.13 -2.90 -9.11
C ARG A 112 -42.33 -3.05 -8.18
N SER A 113 -42.59 -4.25 -7.67
CA SER A 113 -43.64 -4.52 -6.70
C SER A 113 -43.27 -4.13 -5.27
N GLY A 114 -42.03 -3.70 -5.03
CA GLY A 114 -41.58 -3.15 -3.75
C GLY A 114 -41.06 -4.18 -2.75
N ALA A 115 -40.66 -5.38 -3.20
CA ALA A 115 -40.04 -6.40 -2.34
C ALA A 115 -38.97 -5.81 -1.42
N ASP A 116 -38.99 -6.21 -0.15
CA ASP A 116 -37.98 -5.76 0.81
C ASP A 116 -36.61 -6.36 0.45
N VAL A 117 -36.62 -7.62 -0.01
CA VAL A 117 -35.46 -8.35 -0.50
C VAL A 117 -35.86 -9.23 -1.68
N VAL A 118 -35.06 -9.28 -2.73
CA VAL A 118 -35.16 -10.30 -3.79
C VAL A 118 -33.94 -11.23 -3.72
N PHE A 119 -34.18 -12.53 -3.50
CA PHE A 119 -33.16 -13.58 -3.43
C PHE A 119 -33.04 -14.34 -4.76
N GLN A 120 -31.80 -14.57 -5.22
CA GLN A 120 -31.48 -15.23 -6.50
C GLN A 120 -32.08 -14.50 -7.73
N ALA A 121 -32.04 -13.17 -7.70
CA ALA A 121 -32.47 -12.32 -8.82
C ALA A 121 -31.71 -12.68 -10.10
N THR A 122 -32.44 -12.98 -11.18
CA THR A 122 -31.87 -13.40 -12.46
C THR A 122 -31.76 -12.22 -13.41
N PHE A 123 -30.55 -11.95 -13.90
CA PHE A 123 -30.29 -10.92 -14.89
C PHE A 123 -29.91 -11.55 -16.23
N PHE A 124 -30.62 -11.17 -17.31
CA PHE A 124 -30.32 -11.61 -18.66
C PHE A 124 -30.60 -10.50 -19.67
N ASP A 125 -29.56 -10.01 -20.35
CA ASP A 125 -29.67 -8.93 -21.35
C ASP A 125 -29.44 -9.39 -22.79
N GLY A 126 -29.41 -10.71 -23.01
CA GLY A 126 -29.22 -11.35 -24.32
C GLY A 126 -27.84 -11.95 -24.52
N GLU A 127 -26.81 -11.44 -23.83
CA GLU A 127 -25.44 -11.95 -23.87
C GLU A 127 -24.80 -12.07 -22.49
N PHE A 128 -25.30 -11.37 -21.47
CA PHE A 128 -24.88 -11.51 -20.09
C PHE A 128 -25.92 -12.30 -19.30
N LEU A 129 -25.45 -13.26 -18.48
CA LEU A 129 -26.26 -13.98 -17.50
C LEU A 129 -25.64 -13.85 -16.11
N GLY A 130 -26.47 -13.47 -15.13
CA GLY A 130 -26.06 -13.29 -13.74
C GLY A 130 -27.16 -13.67 -12.75
N TYR A 131 -26.74 -14.10 -11.56
CA TYR A 131 -27.63 -14.39 -10.44
C TYR A 131 -27.14 -13.59 -9.24
N ALA A 132 -27.89 -12.57 -8.85
CA ALA A 132 -27.57 -11.82 -7.64
C ALA A 132 -28.14 -12.55 -6.43
N ASP A 133 -27.29 -12.82 -5.44
CA ASP A 133 -27.70 -13.49 -4.21
C ASP A 133 -28.85 -12.70 -3.56
N PHE A 134 -28.66 -11.39 -3.32
CA PHE A 134 -29.68 -10.55 -2.70
C PHE A 134 -29.74 -9.15 -3.32
N LEU A 135 -30.95 -8.64 -3.56
CA LEU A 135 -31.22 -7.22 -3.84
C LEU A 135 -32.04 -6.67 -2.68
N VAL A 136 -31.47 -5.75 -1.90
CA VAL A 136 -32.07 -5.24 -0.65
C VAL A 136 -32.58 -3.82 -0.87
N ASN A 137 -33.85 -3.58 -0.54
CA ASN A 137 -34.44 -2.25 -0.64
C ASN A 137 -33.93 -1.36 0.51
N GLU A 138 -33.42 -0.16 0.22
CA GLU A 138 -32.99 0.81 1.25
C GLU A 138 -34.14 1.23 2.19
N ALA A 139 -35.39 1.11 1.73
CA ALA A 139 -36.61 1.35 2.50
C ALA A 139 -37.25 0.04 3.03
N ALA A 140 -36.48 -1.06 3.08
CA ALA A 140 -36.97 -2.35 3.53
C ALA A 140 -37.62 -2.28 4.92
N GLY A 141 -38.80 -2.87 5.05
CA GLY A 141 -39.61 -2.90 6.28
C GLY A 141 -40.43 -1.63 6.52
N THR A 142 -40.32 -0.59 5.67
CA THR A 142 -41.17 0.61 5.77
C THR A 142 -42.40 0.56 4.86
N GLY A 143 -42.48 -0.42 3.96
CA GLY A 143 -43.55 -0.52 2.94
C GLY A 143 -43.50 0.58 1.89
N ASN A 144 -42.36 1.28 1.73
CA ASN A 144 -42.17 2.33 0.74
C ASN A 144 -41.20 1.85 -0.35
N PRO A 145 -41.36 2.31 -1.60
CA PRO A 145 -40.37 2.06 -2.64
C PRO A 145 -39.07 2.82 -2.32
N GLY A 146 -37.95 2.12 -2.35
CA GLY A 146 -36.61 2.68 -2.21
C GLY A 146 -35.70 2.25 -3.37
N ARG A 147 -34.42 2.64 -3.30
CA ARG A 147 -33.40 2.11 -4.20
C ARG A 147 -33.00 0.72 -3.74
N TYR A 148 -32.64 -0.14 -4.68
CA TYR A 148 -32.12 -1.47 -4.37
C TYR A 148 -30.60 -1.47 -4.33
N GLU A 149 -30.06 -2.00 -3.24
CA GLU A 149 -28.65 -2.28 -3.02
C GLU A 149 -28.36 -3.72 -3.44
N VAL A 150 -27.27 -3.95 -4.16
CA VAL A 150 -26.83 -5.30 -4.54
C VAL A 150 -25.99 -5.88 -3.40
N TRP A 151 -26.41 -7.03 -2.90
CA TRP A 151 -25.74 -7.80 -1.85
C TRP A 151 -25.30 -9.16 -2.40
N ASP A 152 -24.03 -9.52 -2.18
CA ASP A 152 -23.45 -10.79 -2.61
C ASP A 152 -22.73 -11.43 -1.43
N THR A 153 -22.97 -12.73 -1.22
CA THR A 153 -22.42 -13.47 -0.08
C THR A 153 -21.13 -14.14 -0.48
N LYS A 154 -20.08 -13.90 0.32
CA LYS A 154 -18.80 -14.59 0.14
C LYS A 154 -18.28 -15.04 1.48
N LEU A 155 -18.01 -16.35 1.56
CA LEU A 155 -17.28 -16.92 2.66
C LEU A 155 -15.79 -16.57 2.50
N ALA A 156 -15.45 -15.32 2.84
CA ALA A 156 -14.12 -14.74 2.75
C ALA A 156 -13.90 -13.75 3.90
N ARG A 157 -12.62 -13.54 4.27
CA ARG A 157 -12.21 -12.54 5.29
C ARG A 157 -12.24 -11.11 4.79
N HIS A 158 -11.97 -10.96 3.49
CA HIS A 158 -11.83 -9.68 2.83
C HIS A 158 -12.53 -9.76 1.48
N ALA A 159 -13.02 -8.62 1.03
CA ALA A 159 -13.55 -8.47 -0.32
C ALA A 159 -12.51 -8.91 -1.37
N LYS A 160 -12.96 -9.67 -2.36
CA LYS A 160 -12.15 -10.04 -3.54
C LYS A 160 -12.62 -9.21 -4.73
N VAL A 161 -11.68 -8.75 -5.53
CA VAL A 161 -11.92 -7.91 -6.73
C VAL A 161 -12.90 -8.56 -7.71
N GLY A 162 -12.83 -9.88 -7.91
CA GLY A 162 -13.77 -10.59 -8.78
C GLY A 162 -15.24 -10.49 -8.32
N ALA A 163 -15.49 -10.49 -7.00
CA ALA A 163 -16.84 -10.34 -6.44
C ALA A 163 -17.36 -8.90 -6.60
N LEU A 164 -16.48 -7.90 -6.51
CA LEU A 164 -16.85 -6.50 -6.77
C LEU A 164 -17.24 -6.25 -8.22
N LEU A 165 -16.54 -6.89 -9.16
CA LEU A 165 -16.91 -6.82 -10.59
C LEU A 165 -18.28 -7.44 -10.84
N GLN A 166 -18.61 -8.51 -10.12
CA GLN A 166 -19.94 -9.14 -10.15
C GLN A 166 -21.03 -8.22 -9.58
N LEU A 167 -20.80 -7.59 -8.43
CA LEU A 167 -21.71 -6.58 -7.87
C LEU A 167 -21.96 -5.42 -8.84
N ALA A 168 -20.89 -4.92 -9.47
CA ALA A 168 -20.99 -3.87 -10.48
C ALA A 168 -21.78 -4.31 -11.72
N ALA A 169 -21.62 -5.55 -12.16
CA ALA A 169 -22.40 -6.13 -13.24
C ALA A 169 -23.90 -6.08 -12.91
N TYR A 170 -24.30 -6.48 -11.70
CA TYR A 170 -25.70 -6.48 -11.28
C TYR A 170 -26.24 -5.05 -11.11
N GLY A 171 -25.44 -4.13 -10.59
CA GLY A 171 -25.78 -2.71 -10.56
C GLY A 171 -26.01 -2.13 -11.96
N ASP A 172 -25.19 -2.51 -12.94
CA ASP A 172 -25.37 -2.12 -14.35
C ASP A 172 -26.67 -2.67 -14.94
N GLN A 173 -27.06 -3.91 -14.57
CA GLN A 173 -28.33 -4.51 -15.01
C GLN A 173 -29.55 -3.77 -14.42
N LEU A 174 -29.48 -3.34 -13.15
CA LEU A 174 -30.53 -2.50 -12.55
C LEU A 174 -30.69 -1.17 -13.29
N ILE A 175 -29.57 -0.54 -13.68
CA ILE A 175 -29.59 0.66 -14.52
C ILE A 175 -30.21 0.36 -15.89
N GLY A 176 -29.87 -0.78 -16.50
CA GLY A 176 -30.43 -1.25 -17.77
C GLY A 176 -31.95 -1.46 -17.73
N MET A 177 -32.52 -1.82 -16.57
CA MET A 177 -33.97 -1.88 -16.32
C MET A 177 -34.62 -0.49 -16.12
N GLY A 178 -33.85 0.60 -16.18
CA GLY A 178 -34.32 1.95 -15.89
C GLY A 178 -34.59 2.22 -14.40
N LEU A 179 -33.99 1.42 -13.50
CA LEU A 179 -34.03 1.66 -12.06
C LEU A 179 -32.84 2.53 -11.64
N ASN A 180 -32.98 3.22 -10.51
CA ASN A 180 -31.88 3.94 -9.87
C ASN A 180 -31.37 3.08 -8.70
N PRO A 181 -30.28 2.29 -8.88
CA PRO A 181 -29.75 1.46 -7.80
C PRO A 181 -29.15 2.31 -6.68
N SER A 182 -28.93 1.69 -5.52
CA SER A 182 -28.13 2.32 -4.47
C SER A 182 -26.73 2.66 -5.01
N PRO A 183 -26.12 3.80 -4.64
CA PRO A 183 -24.73 4.08 -4.96
C PRO A 183 -23.74 3.17 -4.20
N VAL A 184 -24.24 2.35 -3.28
CA VAL A 184 -23.47 1.39 -2.50
C VAL A 184 -23.81 -0.02 -2.97
N VAL A 185 -22.83 -0.92 -2.93
CA VAL A 185 -23.01 -2.37 -3.04
C VAL A 185 -22.28 -3.05 -1.90
N THR A 186 -22.78 -4.21 -1.45
CA THR A 186 -22.28 -4.85 -0.24
C THR A 186 -21.89 -6.31 -0.46
N LEU A 187 -20.71 -6.67 0.03
CA LEU A 187 -20.34 -8.07 0.27
C LEU A 187 -20.67 -8.44 1.71
N VAL A 188 -21.49 -9.47 1.88
CA VAL A 188 -21.79 -10.06 3.19
C VAL A 188 -20.78 -11.17 3.46
N LEU A 189 -19.80 -10.85 4.31
CA LEU A 189 -18.67 -11.72 4.60
C LEU A 189 -19.00 -12.76 5.67
N GLY A 190 -18.19 -13.82 5.75
CA GLY A 190 -18.40 -14.91 6.70
C GLY A 190 -18.03 -14.59 8.16
N THR A 191 -17.68 -13.35 8.48
CA THR A 191 -17.35 -12.90 9.86
C THR A 191 -18.60 -12.33 10.52
N ARG A 192 -18.77 -12.49 11.84
CA ARG A 192 -19.85 -11.83 12.60
C ARG A 192 -19.34 -10.63 13.38
N VAL A 193 -20.17 -9.58 13.48
CA VAL A 193 -19.94 -8.40 14.33
C VAL A 193 -21.18 -8.21 15.20
N GLY A 194 -21.10 -8.62 16.46
CA GLY A 194 -22.27 -8.73 17.34
C GLY A 194 -23.24 -9.80 16.84
N GLU A 195 -24.51 -9.43 16.62
CA GLU A 195 -25.55 -10.33 16.10
C GLU A 195 -25.67 -10.32 14.56
N ASP A 196 -24.92 -9.46 13.85
CA ASP A 196 -25.00 -9.30 12.39
C ASP A 196 -23.71 -9.81 11.69
N TRP A 197 -23.78 -9.95 10.37
CA TRP A 197 -22.64 -10.29 9.53
C TRP A 197 -21.78 -9.05 9.24
N LEU A 198 -20.46 -9.25 9.15
CA LEU A 198 -19.54 -8.24 8.66
C LEU A 198 -19.88 -7.90 7.21
N ARG A 199 -20.08 -6.61 6.94
CA ARG A 199 -20.39 -6.09 5.61
C ARG A 199 -19.21 -5.30 5.10
N SER A 200 -18.80 -5.58 3.87
CA SER A 200 -17.84 -4.77 3.12
C SER A 200 -18.61 -4.00 2.06
N SER A 201 -18.83 -2.72 2.30
CA SER A 201 -19.59 -1.84 1.40
C SER A 201 -18.64 -1.08 0.47
N HIS A 202 -19.05 -0.95 -0.79
CA HIS A 202 -18.24 -0.44 -1.90
C HIS A 202 -19.03 0.52 -2.78
N SER A 203 -18.31 1.40 -3.47
CA SER A 203 -18.90 2.45 -4.32
C SER A 203 -19.28 1.88 -5.69
N LEU A 204 -20.59 1.75 -5.97
CA LEU A 204 -21.06 1.34 -7.30
C LEU A 204 -20.61 2.29 -8.42
N PRO A 205 -20.66 3.63 -8.25
CA PRO A 205 -20.14 4.57 -9.24
C PRO A 205 -18.66 4.39 -9.56
N ASP A 206 -17.85 3.97 -8.58
CA ASP A 206 -16.43 3.71 -8.80
C ASP A 206 -16.24 2.34 -9.49
N LEU A 207 -17.07 1.33 -9.22
CA LEU A 207 -16.90 0.01 -9.83
C LEU A 207 -17.44 -0.11 -11.27
N LEU A 208 -18.53 0.60 -11.60
CA LEU A 208 -19.20 0.54 -12.90
C LEU A 208 -18.28 0.84 -14.11
N PRO A 209 -17.43 1.88 -14.09
CA PRO A 209 -16.53 2.17 -15.21
C PRO A 209 -15.58 1.00 -15.52
N VAL A 210 -15.08 0.31 -14.50
CA VAL A 210 -14.21 -0.87 -14.70
C VAL A 210 -15.01 -2.00 -15.34
N PHE A 211 -16.21 -2.29 -14.82
CA PHE A 211 -17.07 -3.34 -15.37
C PHE A 211 -17.37 -3.08 -16.85
N ARG A 212 -17.80 -1.87 -17.22
CA ARG A 212 -18.13 -1.52 -18.60
C ARG A 212 -16.92 -1.60 -19.52
N GLU A 213 -15.76 -1.13 -19.08
CA GLU A 213 -14.51 -1.28 -19.84
C GLU A 213 -14.12 -2.75 -20.05
N ARG A 214 -14.29 -3.60 -19.03
CA ARG A 214 -14.04 -5.05 -19.12
C ARG A 214 -15.02 -5.75 -20.03
N ARG A 215 -16.31 -5.45 -19.92
CA ARG A 215 -17.36 -5.97 -20.80
C ARG A 215 -17.08 -5.64 -22.26
N ARG A 216 -16.72 -4.38 -22.55
CA ARG A 216 -16.36 -3.94 -23.92
C ARG A 216 -15.14 -4.68 -24.46
N ARG A 217 -14.07 -4.80 -23.67
CA ARG A 217 -12.87 -5.56 -24.09
C ARG A 217 -13.18 -7.03 -24.34
N PHE A 218 -13.95 -7.67 -23.47
CA PHE A 218 -14.37 -9.06 -23.65
C PHE A 218 -15.18 -9.26 -24.93
N ARG A 219 -16.14 -8.37 -25.21
CA ARG A 219 -16.90 -8.38 -26.47
C ARG A 219 -15.98 -8.25 -27.68
N GLN A 220 -15.01 -7.32 -27.65
CA GLN A 220 -14.05 -7.13 -28.74
C GLN A 220 -13.17 -8.37 -28.95
N LEU A 221 -12.60 -8.92 -27.87
CA LEU A 221 -11.76 -10.10 -27.89
C LEU A 221 -12.49 -11.33 -28.46
N THR A 222 -13.67 -11.62 -27.92
CA THR A 222 -14.45 -12.81 -28.33
C THR A 222 -15.05 -12.65 -29.73
N ALA A 223 -15.50 -11.45 -30.12
CA ALA A 223 -15.98 -11.21 -31.47
C ALA A 223 -14.86 -11.35 -32.51
N ALA A 224 -13.67 -10.77 -32.25
CA ALA A 224 -12.52 -10.90 -33.13
C ALA A 224 -12.10 -12.37 -33.28
N HIS A 225 -12.06 -13.12 -32.18
CA HIS A 225 -11.71 -14.55 -32.19
C HIS A 225 -12.72 -15.40 -32.98
N ARG A 226 -14.02 -15.19 -32.73
CA ARG A 226 -15.10 -15.89 -33.46
C ARG A 226 -15.09 -15.58 -34.95
N ALA A 227 -14.77 -14.34 -35.33
CA ALA A 227 -14.65 -13.94 -36.73
C ALA A 227 -13.43 -14.58 -37.41
N ALA A 228 -12.32 -14.79 -36.68
CA ALA A 228 -11.15 -15.48 -37.19
C ALA A 228 -11.41 -16.97 -37.45
N GLY A 229 -12.25 -17.62 -36.62
CA GLY A 229 -12.71 -19.00 -36.83
C GLY A 229 -11.62 -20.06 -36.70
N VAL A 230 -10.51 -19.73 -36.05
CA VAL A 230 -9.36 -20.62 -35.81
C VAL A 230 -9.08 -20.71 -34.30
N PRO A 231 -8.56 -21.85 -33.79
CA PRO A 231 -8.19 -21.98 -32.39
C PRO A 231 -7.16 -20.92 -31.97
N VAL A 232 -7.21 -20.47 -30.71
CA VAL A 232 -6.22 -19.51 -30.20
C VAL A 232 -4.84 -20.15 -30.13
N GLU A 233 -3.82 -19.45 -30.62
CA GLU A 233 -2.44 -19.92 -30.59
C GLU A 233 -1.75 -19.53 -29.26
N TRP A 234 -0.85 -20.39 -28.78
CA TRP A 234 -0.01 -20.04 -27.63
C TRP A 234 0.88 -18.85 -27.97
N GLN A 235 0.88 -17.83 -27.11
CA GLN A 235 1.58 -16.55 -27.31
C GLN A 235 1.12 -15.73 -28.53
N GLN A 236 -0.14 -15.89 -28.96
CA GLN A 236 -0.72 -15.04 -29.99
C GLN A 236 -0.52 -13.54 -29.66
N PRO A 237 0.03 -12.72 -30.58
CA PRO A 237 0.21 -11.29 -30.34
C PRO A 237 -1.09 -10.60 -29.95
N GLY A 238 -1.04 -9.77 -28.92
CA GLY A 238 -2.21 -9.05 -28.40
C GLY A 238 -3.13 -9.86 -27.49
N VAL A 239 -2.82 -11.13 -27.20
CA VAL A 239 -3.58 -11.97 -26.25
C VAL A 239 -2.79 -12.13 -24.95
N VAL A 240 -3.38 -11.72 -23.83
CA VAL A 240 -2.76 -11.86 -22.51
C VAL A 240 -2.86 -13.30 -22.01
N HIS A 241 -1.74 -13.83 -21.51
CA HIS A 241 -1.68 -15.16 -20.90
C HIS A 241 -0.98 -15.10 -19.54
N CYS A 242 -1.53 -15.80 -18.53
CA CYS A 242 -0.99 -15.73 -17.17
C CYS A 242 0.23 -16.64 -16.94
N GLY A 243 0.42 -17.68 -17.77
CA GLY A 243 1.52 -18.63 -17.63
C GLY A 243 1.39 -19.62 -16.47
N ARG A 244 0.31 -19.55 -15.68
CA ARG A 244 0.15 -20.31 -14.42
C ARG A 244 -1.14 -21.13 -14.30
N CYS A 245 -2.24 -20.69 -14.93
CA CYS A 245 -3.47 -21.48 -14.93
C CYS A 245 -3.25 -22.78 -15.70
N ASP A 246 -4.10 -23.79 -15.47
CA ASP A 246 -3.91 -25.14 -16.01
C ASP A 246 -3.74 -25.14 -17.53
N TYR A 247 -4.55 -24.34 -18.24
CA TYR A 247 -4.42 -24.11 -19.68
C TYR A 247 -3.07 -23.53 -20.11
N CYS A 248 -2.52 -22.57 -19.37
CA CYS A 248 -1.20 -22.02 -19.69
C CYS A 248 -0.07 -22.97 -19.27
N ALA A 249 -0.22 -23.67 -18.15
CA ALA A 249 0.80 -24.57 -17.62
C ALA A 249 1.07 -25.72 -18.60
N GLU A 250 0.02 -26.27 -19.22
CA GLU A 250 0.14 -27.24 -20.31
C GLU A 250 1.00 -26.68 -21.47
N GLN A 251 0.67 -25.48 -21.96
CA GLN A 251 1.38 -24.88 -23.09
C GLN A 251 2.83 -24.50 -22.76
N VAL A 252 3.10 -24.07 -21.53
CA VAL A 252 4.46 -23.80 -21.04
C VAL A 252 5.33 -25.05 -21.19
N GLN A 253 4.80 -26.23 -20.86
CA GLN A 253 5.50 -27.51 -21.04
C GLN A 253 5.65 -27.89 -22.52
N VAL A 254 4.56 -27.83 -23.29
CA VAL A 254 4.54 -28.21 -24.72
C VAL A 254 5.53 -27.38 -25.54
N HIS A 255 5.56 -26.07 -25.32
CA HIS A 255 6.41 -25.14 -26.08
C HIS A 255 7.79 -24.91 -25.47
N ARG A 256 8.13 -25.62 -24.39
CA ARG A 256 9.40 -25.49 -23.68
C ARG A 256 9.71 -24.03 -23.31
N ASP A 257 8.66 -23.33 -22.88
CA ASP A 257 8.65 -21.90 -22.65
C ASP A 257 9.63 -21.51 -21.54
N LEU A 258 10.16 -20.28 -21.59
CA LEU A 258 11.03 -19.72 -20.55
C LEU A 258 10.45 -19.78 -19.14
N LEU A 259 9.12 -19.80 -18.97
CA LEU A 259 8.47 -19.99 -17.66
C LEU A 259 8.77 -21.34 -17.00
N MET A 260 9.32 -22.31 -17.72
CA MET A 260 9.84 -23.55 -17.13
C MET A 260 11.09 -23.32 -16.28
N VAL A 261 11.83 -22.23 -16.52
CA VAL A 261 13.08 -21.93 -15.81
C VAL A 261 12.77 -21.41 -14.42
N ALA A 262 13.29 -22.09 -13.40
CA ALA A 262 13.07 -21.68 -12.02
C ALA A 262 13.58 -20.24 -11.80
N GLY A 263 12.73 -19.39 -11.22
CA GLY A 263 13.04 -17.97 -11.01
C GLY A 263 12.79 -17.06 -12.21
N MET A 264 12.24 -17.56 -13.33
CA MET A 264 11.79 -16.73 -14.44
C MET A 264 10.60 -15.86 -14.04
N SER A 265 10.70 -14.54 -14.25
CA SER A 265 9.57 -13.61 -14.10
C SER A 265 8.94 -13.30 -15.46
N VAL A 266 7.66 -12.92 -15.48
CA VAL A 266 6.95 -12.52 -16.72
C VAL A 266 7.62 -11.32 -17.39
N VAL A 267 8.10 -10.35 -16.59
CA VAL A 267 8.84 -9.18 -17.08
C VAL A 267 10.16 -9.60 -17.72
N ARG A 268 10.92 -10.49 -17.08
CA ARG A 268 12.21 -10.94 -17.60
C ARG A 268 12.03 -11.78 -18.87
N ARG A 269 11.03 -12.65 -18.88
CA ARG A 269 10.61 -13.38 -20.08
C ARG A 269 10.32 -12.42 -21.23
N ARG A 270 9.55 -11.35 -21.03
CA ARG A 270 9.25 -10.37 -22.09
C ARG A 270 10.53 -9.74 -22.67
N LYS A 271 11.49 -9.37 -21.83
CA LYS A 271 12.80 -8.84 -22.29
C LYS A 271 13.57 -9.86 -23.13
N LEU A 272 13.66 -11.11 -22.66
CA LEU A 272 14.32 -12.20 -23.39
C LEU A 272 13.63 -12.49 -24.74
N HIS A 273 12.29 -12.46 -24.79
CA HIS A 273 11.56 -12.60 -26.05
C HIS A 273 11.89 -11.47 -27.04
N ALA A 274 12.02 -10.22 -26.56
CA ALA A 274 12.43 -9.09 -27.40
C ALA A 274 13.86 -9.25 -27.95
N GLU A 275 14.71 -10.00 -27.24
CA GLU A 275 16.06 -10.39 -27.66
C GLU A 275 16.08 -11.66 -28.53
N GLY A 276 14.90 -12.23 -28.85
CA GLY A 276 14.77 -13.44 -29.67
C GLY A 276 14.94 -14.77 -28.94
N ILE A 277 15.04 -14.75 -27.60
CA ILE A 277 15.15 -15.94 -26.74
C ILE A 277 13.75 -16.28 -26.21
N THR A 278 13.16 -17.37 -26.68
CA THR A 278 11.76 -17.74 -26.40
C THR A 278 11.59 -19.10 -25.72
N THR A 279 12.61 -19.96 -25.72
CA THR A 279 12.58 -21.29 -25.08
C THR A 279 13.69 -21.48 -24.06
N ILE A 280 13.48 -22.43 -23.14
CA ILE A 280 14.51 -22.87 -22.17
C ILE A 280 15.79 -23.34 -22.88
N ASP A 281 15.67 -24.02 -24.03
CA ASP A 281 16.82 -24.53 -24.78
C ASP A 281 17.63 -23.39 -25.40
N GLN A 282 16.97 -22.37 -25.95
CA GLN A 282 17.63 -21.18 -26.50
C GLN A 282 18.35 -20.40 -25.40
N LEU A 283 17.72 -20.21 -24.23
CA LEU A 283 18.34 -19.55 -23.09
C LEU A 283 19.58 -20.32 -22.61
N ALA A 284 19.50 -21.65 -22.55
CA ALA A 284 20.63 -22.51 -22.18
C ALA A 284 21.80 -22.45 -23.17
N ALA A 285 21.53 -22.11 -24.43
CA ALA A 285 22.49 -21.98 -25.52
C ALA A 285 23.11 -20.58 -25.66
N VAL A 286 22.61 -19.56 -24.96
CA VAL A 286 23.19 -18.20 -24.97
C VAL A 286 24.67 -18.25 -24.59
N PRO A 287 25.58 -17.58 -25.32
CA PRO A 287 26.99 -17.57 -24.95
C PRO A 287 27.25 -16.85 -23.62
N PRO A 288 28.11 -17.37 -22.71
CA PRO A 288 28.37 -16.77 -21.40
C PRO A 288 28.78 -15.29 -21.47
N GLU A 289 29.61 -14.93 -22.45
CA GLU A 289 30.13 -13.57 -22.67
C GLU A 289 29.06 -12.56 -23.13
N GLN A 290 27.90 -13.02 -23.61
CA GLN A 290 26.78 -12.18 -24.02
C GLN A 290 25.70 -12.06 -22.94
N ALA A 291 25.84 -12.80 -21.83
CA ALA A 291 24.87 -12.80 -20.75
C ALA A 291 25.27 -11.78 -19.68
N SER A 292 24.42 -10.76 -19.46
CA SER A 292 24.50 -9.96 -18.22
C SER A 292 24.33 -10.86 -16.99
N ASP A 293 24.80 -10.44 -15.82
CA ASP A 293 24.78 -11.27 -14.60
C ASP A 293 23.41 -11.86 -14.24
N SER A 294 22.33 -11.19 -14.63
CA SER A 294 20.95 -11.67 -14.46
C SER A 294 20.53 -12.69 -15.53
N VAL A 295 20.92 -12.54 -16.80
CA VAL A 295 20.71 -13.59 -17.83
C VAL A 295 21.57 -14.81 -17.51
N GLY A 296 22.82 -14.59 -17.07
CA GLY A 296 23.79 -15.65 -16.78
C GLY A 296 23.26 -16.64 -15.75
N ARG A 297 22.62 -16.15 -14.67
CA ARG A 297 21.98 -16.98 -13.64
C ARG A 297 20.82 -17.82 -14.19
N LEU A 298 19.92 -17.23 -14.97
CA LEU A 298 18.79 -17.95 -15.58
C LEU A 298 19.26 -18.97 -16.62
N ARG A 299 20.32 -18.65 -17.37
CA ARG A 299 21.00 -19.57 -18.28
C ARG A 299 21.55 -20.78 -17.53
N GLN A 300 22.31 -20.58 -16.45
CA GLN A 300 22.84 -21.68 -15.64
C GLN A 300 21.70 -22.55 -15.09
N GLN A 301 20.62 -21.94 -14.61
CA GLN A 301 19.43 -22.65 -14.15
C GLN A 301 18.78 -23.49 -15.28
N ALA A 302 18.62 -22.92 -16.46
CA ALA A 302 18.10 -23.63 -17.64
C ALA A 302 18.98 -24.82 -18.01
N ARG A 303 20.31 -24.65 -18.06
CA ARG A 303 21.26 -25.73 -18.35
C ARG A 303 21.20 -26.86 -17.31
N MET A 304 21.06 -26.51 -16.03
CA MET A 304 20.90 -27.49 -14.95
C MET A 304 19.60 -28.30 -15.09
N GLN A 305 18.48 -27.64 -15.39
CA GLN A 305 17.18 -28.31 -15.63
C GLN A 305 17.19 -29.19 -16.88
N LEU A 306 18.00 -28.86 -17.87
CA LEU A 306 18.18 -29.64 -19.10
C LEU A 306 19.22 -30.76 -18.97
N GLY A 307 19.92 -30.86 -17.82
CA GLY A 307 21.02 -31.81 -17.64
C GLY A 307 22.24 -31.56 -18.54
N LEU A 308 22.42 -30.32 -19.00
CA LEU A 308 23.53 -29.91 -19.88
C LEU A 308 24.80 -29.55 -19.10
N ASP A 309 24.66 -29.25 -17.80
CA ASP A 309 25.78 -28.97 -16.91
C ASP A 309 26.11 -30.19 -16.05
N GLN A 310 27.39 -30.31 -15.68
CA GLN A 310 27.84 -31.35 -14.79
C GLN A 310 27.27 -31.12 -13.40
N ALA A 311 26.55 -32.11 -12.89
CA ALA A 311 26.02 -32.09 -11.53
C ALA A 311 27.13 -32.40 -10.51
N ALA A 312 27.18 -31.65 -9.43
CA ALA A 312 28.00 -31.97 -8.26
C ALA A 312 27.46 -33.20 -7.51
N GLY A 313 26.15 -33.44 -7.58
CA GLY A 313 25.53 -34.65 -7.08
C GLY A 313 24.12 -34.87 -7.63
N SER A 314 23.63 -36.10 -7.54
CA SER A 314 22.29 -36.47 -7.97
C SER A 314 21.73 -37.63 -7.15
N ARG A 315 20.40 -37.78 -7.17
CA ARG A 315 19.71 -38.94 -6.61
C ARG A 315 18.53 -39.36 -7.47
N THR A 316 18.42 -40.66 -7.69
CA THR A 316 17.30 -41.29 -8.40
C THR A 316 16.37 -41.98 -7.40
N PHE A 317 15.06 -41.78 -7.56
CA PHE A 317 14.01 -42.44 -6.78
C PHE A 317 12.80 -42.77 -7.66
N THR A 318 11.91 -43.63 -7.20
CA THR A 318 10.69 -43.98 -7.94
C THR A 318 9.59 -42.96 -7.66
N LYS A 319 9.06 -42.32 -8.70
CA LYS A 319 7.92 -41.42 -8.64
C LYS A 319 6.90 -41.84 -9.69
N ASP A 320 5.64 -42.04 -9.27
CA ASP A 320 4.55 -42.48 -10.16
C ASP A 320 4.90 -43.72 -11.00
N GLY A 321 5.64 -44.66 -10.39
CA GLY A 321 6.09 -45.91 -11.04
C GLY A 321 7.30 -45.77 -11.97
N HIS A 322 7.87 -44.57 -12.13
CA HIS A 322 8.98 -44.29 -13.05
C HIS A 322 10.23 -43.79 -12.29
N PRO A 323 11.45 -44.05 -12.80
CA PRO A 323 12.66 -43.49 -12.22
C PRO A 323 12.73 -41.98 -12.45
N HIS A 324 12.84 -41.21 -11.38
CA HIS A 324 12.98 -39.75 -11.39
C HIS A 324 14.31 -39.35 -10.74
N THR A 325 15.08 -38.48 -11.39
CA THR A 325 16.41 -38.06 -10.91
C THR A 325 16.44 -36.57 -10.62
N VAL A 326 16.82 -36.22 -9.39
CA VAL A 326 17.08 -34.83 -8.99
C VAL A 326 18.59 -34.63 -8.91
N SER A 327 19.09 -33.59 -9.56
CA SER A 327 20.51 -33.25 -9.59
C SER A 327 20.72 -31.82 -9.10
N TYR A 328 21.90 -31.53 -8.56
CA TYR A 328 22.29 -30.19 -8.11
C TYR A 328 23.75 -29.87 -8.44
N THR A 329 24.06 -28.58 -8.47
CA THR A 329 25.43 -28.04 -8.50
C THR A 329 25.55 -26.88 -7.52
N VAL A 330 26.73 -26.75 -6.91
CA VAL A 330 27.11 -25.65 -6.01
C VAL A 330 27.77 -24.54 -6.82
N LEU A 331 27.34 -23.30 -6.61
CA LEU A 331 27.86 -22.14 -7.31
C LEU A 331 29.21 -21.68 -6.74
N PRO A 332 30.12 -21.08 -7.54
CA PRO A 332 31.42 -20.62 -7.04
C PRO A 332 31.33 -19.54 -5.95
N ASP A 333 30.30 -18.70 -6.00
CA ASP A 333 29.99 -17.59 -5.09
C ASP A 333 28.93 -17.97 -4.04
N HIS A 334 28.84 -19.25 -3.68
CA HIS A 334 27.82 -19.77 -2.76
C HIS A 334 27.89 -19.13 -1.37
N THR A 335 26.74 -19.01 -0.70
CA THR A 335 26.62 -18.45 0.66
C THR A 335 26.58 -19.52 1.75
N ILE A 336 26.76 -20.80 1.40
CA ILE A 336 26.78 -21.92 2.36
C ILE A 336 27.83 -21.71 3.47
N THR A 337 29.00 -21.15 3.12
CA THR A 337 30.08 -20.86 4.08
C THR A 337 29.71 -19.75 5.08
N SER A 338 28.67 -18.97 4.78
CA SER A 338 28.11 -17.95 5.67
C SER A 338 27.04 -18.50 6.60
N LEU A 339 26.65 -19.79 6.48
CA LEU A 339 25.75 -20.41 7.46
C LEU A 339 26.42 -20.45 8.83
N PRO A 340 25.66 -20.19 9.91
CA PRO A 340 26.20 -20.30 11.26
C PRO A 340 26.74 -21.70 11.55
N ALA A 341 27.76 -21.76 12.41
CA ALA A 341 28.25 -23.04 12.92
C ALA A 341 27.12 -23.75 13.70
N PRO A 342 26.96 -25.09 13.55
CA PRO A 342 25.97 -25.83 14.31
C PRO A 342 26.14 -25.67 15.83
N SER A 343 25.06 -25.30 16.52
CA SER A 343 24.98 -25.30 17.98
C SER A 343 24.05 -26.42 18.46
N PRO A 344 24.34 -27.10 19.59
CA PRO A 344 23.38 -27.99 20.24
C PRO A 344 22.08 -27.27 20.66
N GLY A 345 22.13 -25.94 20.77
CA GLY A 345 20.97 -25.11 21.02
C GLY A 345 20.08 -24.88 19.80
N ASP A 346 20.52 -25.21 18.59
CA ASP A 346 19.77 -24.95 17.36
C ASP A 346 18.38 -25.62 17.37
N ILE A 347 17.41 -24.95 16.77
CA ILE A 347 16.07 -25.49 16.56
C ILE A 347 15.60 -25.30 15.12
N PHE A 348 14.69 -26.18 14.69
CA PHE A 348 14.13 -26.23 13.34
C PHE A 348 12.62 -26.09 13.42
N PHE A 349 12.10 -25.10 12.72
CA PHE A 349 10.79 -24.52 13.01
C PHE A 349 9.89 -24.45 11.77
N ASP A 350 8.61 -24.80 11.94
CA ASP A 350 7.58 -24.72 10.89
C ASP A 350 6.19 -24.44 11.48
N PHE A 351 5.31 -23.80 10.69
CA PHE A 351 3.94 -23.45 11.06
C PHE A 351 2.90 -24.23 10.27
N GLU A 352 1.83 -24.67 10.94
CA GLU A 352 0.58 -25.02 10.27
C GLU A 352 -0.53 -24.05 10.65
N GLY A 353 -1.25 -23.58 9.63
CA GLY A 353 -2.38 -22.68 9.80
C GLY A 353 -3.56 -23.03 8.91
N ASP A 354 -4.77 -22.76 9.40
CA ASP A 354 -6.01 -22.88 8.62
C ASP A 354 -6.52 -21.48 8.28
N PRO A 355 -6.37 -21.04 7.02
CA PRO A 355 -6.83 -19.73 6.61
C PRO A 355 -8.36 -19.60 6.53
N LEU A 356 -9.10 -20.70 6.57
CA LEU A 356 -10.56 -20.77 6.49
C LEU A 356 -11.22 -21.03 7.84
N TRP A 357 -10.44 -21.32 8.89
CA TRP A 357 -10.95 -21.47 10.26
C TRP A 357 -11.58 -20.17 10.74
N GLN A 358 -12.70 -20.26 11.44
CA GLN A 358 -13.38 -19.12 12.05
C GLN A 358 -13.45 -19.32 13.56
N ASP A 359 -13.07 -18.29 14.30
CA ASP A 359 -13.22 -18.28 15.74
C ASP A 359 -14.70 -18.36 16.12
N PRO A 360 -15.15 -19.38 16.87
CA PRO A 360 -16.56 -19.55 17.20
C PRO A 360 -17.15 -18.42 18.07
N ALA A 361 -16.30 -17.68 18.81
CA ALA A 361 -16.72 -16.61 19.71
C ALA A 361 -16.70 -15.23 19.04
N THR A 362 -15.69 -14.96 18.20
CA THR A 362 -15.46 -13.63 17.60
C THR A 362 -15.74 -13.60 16.09
N GLY A 363 -15.87 -14.76 15.44
CA GLY A 363 -16.03 -14.87 13.99
C GLY A 363 -14.76 -14.52 13.20
N VAL A 364 -13.65 -14.19 13.87
CA VAL A 364 -12.39 -13.80 13.22
C VAL A 364 -11.75 -15.01 12.55
N TRP A 365 -11.27 -14.80 11.34
CA TRP A 365 -10.79 -15.87 10.48
C TRP A 365 -9.28 -16.11 10.54
N GLY A 366 -8.87 -17.34 10.28
CA GLY A 366 -7.48 -17.77 10.30
C GLY A 366 -7.06 -18.21 11.70
N ILE A 367 -6.16 -19.19 11.76
CA ILE A 367 -5.45 -19.55 12.98
C ILE A 367 -4.15 -20.24 12.57
N GLU A 368 -3.04 -19.90 13.22
CA GLU A 368 -1.84 -20.73 13.26
C GLU A 368 -2.07 -21.75 14.39
N TYR A 369 -2.49 -22.97 14.02
CA TYR A 369 -2.96 -23.95 14.99
C TYR A 369 -1.84 -24.86 15.51
N LEU A 370 -0.68 -24.91 14.84
CA LEU A 370 0.48 -25.69 15.28
C LEU A 370 1.79 -24.97 14.98
N PHE A 371 2.62 -24.87 16.02
CA PHE A 371 3.99 -24.37 15.97
C PHE A 371 4.88 -25.59 16.20
N GLY A 372 5.50 -26.09 15.14
CA GLY A 372 6.39 -27.25 15.19
C GLY A 372 7.81 -26.87 15.51
N VAL A 373 8.44 -27.59 16.44
CA VAL A 373 9.86 -27.42 16.73
C VAL A 373 10.55 -28.78 16.79
N ILE A 374 11.65 -28.92 16.06
CA ILE A 374 12.65 -29.97 16.28
C ILE A 374 13.91 -29.38 16.92
N GLU A 375 14.39 -30.03 17.97
CA GLU A 375 15.66 -29.67 18.62
C GLU A 375 16.85 -30.35 17.91
N ALA A 376 17.96 -29.62 17.75
CA ALA A 376 19.21 -30.23 17.31
C ALA A 376 19.69 -31.28 18.33
N LEU A 377 20.20 -32.40 17.82
CA LEU A 377 20.82 -33.44 18.65
C LEU A 377 22.19 -32.96 19.16
N GLU A 378 22.52 -33.28 20.41
CA GLU A 378 23.88 -33.09 20.89
C GLU A 378 24.86 -33.96 20.08
N PRO A 379 26.08 -33.46 19.80
CA PRO A 379 27.09 -34.22 19.08
C PRO A 379 27.36 -35.60 19.72
N GLY A 380 27.05 -36.68 19.00
CA GLY A 380 27.24 -38.06 19.46
C GLY A 380 26.04 -38.70 20.16
N ALA A 381 24.92 -38.00 20.31
CA ALA A 381 23.67 -38.58 20.81
C ALA A 381 23.07 -39.57 19.80
N ALA A 382 22.70 -40.77 20.26
CA ALA A 382 21.99 -41.76 19.46
C ALA A 382 20.47 -41.66 19.74
N GLY A 383 19.68 -41.23 18.74
CA GLY A 383 18.23 -41.09 18.86
C GLY A 383 17.61 -40.28 17.72
N ALA A 384 16.28 -40.28 17.63
CA ALA A 384 15.56 -39.31 16.81
C ALA A 384 15.53 -37.96 17.56
N PRO A 385 15.58 -36.82 16.85
CA PRO A 385 15.51 -35.52 17.50
C PRO A 385 14.14 -35.29 18.14
N ASP A 386 14.12 -34.59 19.27
CA ASP A 386 12.90 -34.32 20.02
C ASP A 386 12.00 -33.33 19.26
N PHE A 387 10.74 -33.71 19.04
CA PHE A 387 9.72 -32.85 18.46
C PHE A 387 8.82 -32.26 19.55
N ARG A 388 8.62 -30.94 19.50
CA ARG A 388 7.83 -30.19 20.46
C ARG A 388 6.76 -29.37 19.76
N PRO A 389 5.49 -29.81 19.79
CA PRO A 389 4.38 -29.07 19.22
C PRO A 389 3.79 -28.05 20.21
N PHE A 390 3.48 -26.84 19.76
CA PHE A 390 2.60 -25.91 20.48
C PHE A 390 1.27 -25.77 19.72
N TRP A 391 0.21 -26.29 20.32
CA TRP A 391 -1.12 -26.33 19.70
C TRP A 391 -1.99 -25.15 20.09
N ALA A 392 -2.81 -24.70 19.14
CA ALA A 392 -3.84 -23.69 19.34
C ALA A 392 -5.14 -24.10 18.63
N HIS A 393 -6.24 -24.08 19.38
CA HIS A 393 -7.58 -24.38 18.85
C HIS A 393 -8.59 -23.25 19.07
N SER A 394 -8.09 -22.09 19.52
CA SER A 394 -8.80 -20.83 19.74
C SER A 394 -7.81 -19.67 19.57
N ARG A 395 -8.32 -18.44 19.41
CA ARG A 395 -7.44 -17.25 19.34
C ARG A 395 -6.65 -17.00 20.62
N SER A 396 -7.27 -17.20 21.78
CA SER A 396 -6.56 -17.14 23.07
C SER A 396 -5.50 -18.24 23.19
N GLY A 397 -5.77 -19.43 22.64
CA GLY A 397 -4.82 -20.52 22.53
C GLY A 397 -3.64 -20.18 21.61
N GLU A 398 -3.89 -19.53 20.48
CA GLU A 398 -2.86 -19.07 19.53
C GLU A 398 -1.94 -18.02 20.16
N ARG A 399 -2.51 -17.01 20.84
CA ARG A 399 -1.74 -16.04 21.62
C ARG A 399 -0.84 -16.72 22.65
N ARG A 400 -1.38 -17.70 23.37
CA ARG A 400 -0.65 -18.46 24.39
C ARG A 400 0.45 -19.31 23.76
N ALA A 401 0.16 -20.07 22.70
CA ALA A 401 1.13 -20.88 21.98
C ALA A 401 2.28 -20.02 21.45
N PHE A 402 1.97 -18.83 20.91
CA PHE A 402 2.97 -17.87 20.46
C PHE A 402 3.86 -17.39 21.62
N LEU A 403 3.28 -16.96 22.75
CA LEU A 403 4.05 -16.53 23.92
C LEU A 403 4.88 -17.66 24.54
N ASP A 404 4.32 -18.86 24.63
CA ASP A 404 4.99 -20.06 25.15
C ASP A 404 6.17 -20.44 24.23
N PHE A 405 6.01 -20.29 22.90
CA PHE A 405 7.09 -20.46 21.93
C PHE A 405 8.20 -19.40 22.11
N LEU A 406 7.85 -18.11 22.24
CA LEU A 406 8.83 -17.04 22.49
C LEU A 406 9.62 -17.28 23.77
N ALA A 407 8.93 -17.63 24.86
CA ALA A 407 9.55 -17.93 26.14
C ALA A 407 10.47 -19.16 26.07
N TYR A 408 10.06 -20.20 25.33
CA TYR A 408 10.88 -21.38 25.11
C TYR A 408 12.18 -21.06 24.36
N VAL A 409 12.11 -20.27 23.28
CA VAL A 409 13.30 -19.88 22.52
C VAL A 409 14.24 -19.03 23.36
N GLU A 410 13.72 -18.06 24.13
CA GLU A 410 14.56 -17.23 25.02
C GLU A 410 15.19 -18.04 26.16
N GLU A 411 14.44 -18.99 26.76
CA GLU A 411 15.02 -19.92 27.76
C GLU A 411 16.15 -20.76 27.16
N ARG A 412 15.96 -21.24 25.93
CA ARG A 412 16.98 -22.02 25.21
C ARG A 412 18.19 -21.16 24.86
N ARG A 413 17.98 -19.92 24.42
CA ARG A 413 19.03 -18.95 24.06
C ARG A 413 19.86 -18.52 25.27
N ALA A 414 19.24 -18.44 26.44
CA ALA A 414 19.96 -18.21 27.69
C ALA A 414 20.92 -19.37 28.04
N ARG A 415 20.60 -20.60 27.63
CA ARG A 415 21.48 -21.78 27.82
C ARG A 415 22.51 -21.94 26.70
N TYR A 416 22.15 -21.58 25.48
CA TYR A 416 22.97 -21.69 24.27
C TYR A 416 23.02 -20.33 23.53
N PRO A 417 23.91 -19.41 23.93
CA PRO A 417 23.95 -18.06 23.35
C PRO A 417 24.29 -18.02 21.85
N ASP A 418 24.86 -19.10 21.32
CA ASP A 418 25.24 -19.29 19.91
C ASP A 418 24.18 -20.03 19.08
N MET A 419 23.00 -20.31 19.65
CA MET A 419 21.93 -21.02 18.94
C MET A 419 21.31 -20.20 17.82
N HIS A 420 20.75 -20.90 16.83
CA HIS A 420 19.96 -20.32 15.76
C HIS A 420 18.62 -21.04 15.59
N VAL A 421 17.64 -20.33 15.01
CA VAL A 421 16.31 -20.84 14.68
C VAL A 421 16.22 -20.94 13.15
N TYR A 422 16.25 -22.16 12.63
CA TYR A 422 16.22 -22.42 11.19
C TYR A 422 14.79 -22.64 10.70
N HIS A 423 14.47 -22.04 9.57
CA HIS A 423 13.20 -22.22 8.89
C HIS A 423 13.42 -22.26 7.37
N TYR A 424 12.47 -22.82 6.62
CA TYR A 424 12.66 -22.98 5.19
C TYR A 424 12.30 -21.72 4.41
N ALA A 425 11.22 -21.00 4.70
CA ALA A 425 10.69 -19.96 3.80
C ALA A 425 10.56 -18.57 4.46
N PRO A 426 10.46 -17.48 3.67
CA PRO A 426 10.18 -16.15 4.22
C PRO A 426 8.83 -16.04 4.96
N TYR A 427 7.94 -17.02 4.78
CA TYR A 427 6.62 -17.06 5.41
C TYR A 427 6.75 -17.06 6.93
N GLU A 428 7.62 -17.87 7.53
CA GLU A 428 7.73 -18.01 9.00
C GLU A 428 8.12 -16.69 9.68
N LYS A 429 9.06 -15.92 9.10
CA LYS A 429 9.39 -14.56 9.59
C LYS A 429 8.19 -13.63 9.51
N THR A 430 7.43 -13.73 8.43
CA THR A 430 6.22 -12.93 8.20
C THR A 430 5.11 -13.32 9.17
N ALA A 431 4.92 -14.61 9.42
CA ALA A 431 3.94 -15.15 10.36
C ALA A 431 4.26 -14.74 11.80
N LEU A 432 5.52 -14.81 12.24
CA LEU A 432 5.94 -14.31 13.57
C LEU A 432 5.67 -12.82 13.75
N ARG A 433 5.97 -12.00 12.74
CA ARG A 433 5.64 -10.56 12.75
C ARG A 433 4.12 -10.34 12.80
N ASN A 434 3.37 -11.07 11.98
CA ASN A 434 1.91 -10.97 11.95
C ASN A 434 1.28 -11.40 13.27
N LEU A 435 1.75 -12.48 13.90
CA LEU A 435 1.30 -12.92 15.21
C LEU A 435 1.63 -11.89 16.29
N SER A 436 2.84 -11.30 16.25
CA SER A 436 3.23 -10.24 17.18
C SER A 436 2.32 -9.02 17.07
N LEU A 437 2.00 -8.60 15.84
CA LEU A 437 1.08 -7.49 15.58
C LEU A 437 -0.38 -7.83 15.94
N ALA A 438 -0.86 -9.00 15.53
CA ALA A 438 -2.24 -9.44 15.74
C ALA A 438 -2.56 -9.64 17.23
N HIS A 439 -1.61 -10.18 18.00
CA HIS A 439 -1.75 -10.41 19.44
C HIS A 439 -1.18 -9.27 20.30
N GLN A 440 -0.60 -8.25 19.66
CA GLN A 440 0.09 -7.11 20.29
C GLN A 440 1.05 -7.56 21.40
N ALA A 441 1.87 -8.58 21.10
CA ALA A 441 2.72 -9.25 22.07
C ALA A 441 4.07 -9.64 21.46
N GLY A 442 5.12 -9.66 22.28
CA GLY A 442 6.45 -10.15 21.86
C GLY A 442 7.15 -9.32 20.76
N GLU A 443 6.70 -8.09 20.50
CA GLU A 443 7.24 -7.20 19.44
C GLU A 443 8.75 -7.00 19.59
N GLU A 444 9.20 -6.65 20.80
CA GLU A 444 10.62 -6.44 21.09
C GLU A 444 11.43 -7.74 20.93
N THR A 445 10.91 -8.87 21.42
CA THR A 445 11.58 -10.17 21.32
C THR A 445 11.76 -10.61 19.87
N VAL A 446 10.70 -10.57 19.07
CA VAL A 446 10.75 -10.94 17.64
C VAL A 446 11.66 -10.00 16.87
N ASP A 447 11.62 -8.71 17.16
CA ASP A 447 12.51 -7.73 16.53
C ASP A 447 13.98 -7.93 16.92
N ASP A 448 14.25 -8.25 18.19
CA ASP A 448 15.61 -8.57 18.64
C ASP A 448 16.13 -9.84 17.96
N TRP A 449 15.29 -10.86 17.74
CA TRP A 449 15.67 -12.04 16.98
C TRP A 449 16.05 -11.70 15.54
N LEU A 450 15.27 -10.83 14.90
CA LEU A 450 15.51 -10.38 13.53
C LEU A 450 16.80 -9.55 13.44
N ARG A 451 17.03 -8.64 14.41
CA ARG A 451 18.21 -7.77 14.45
C ARG A 451 19.50 -8.54 14.70
N HIS A 452 19.47 -9.54 15.57
CA HIS A 452 20.65 -10.35 15.92
C HIS A 452 20.84 -11.56 14.99
N GLY A 453 20.07 -11.68 13.91
CA GLY A 453 20.22 -12.76 12.95
C GLY A 453 19.88 -14.16 13.50
N LEU A 454 19.06 -14.25 14.56
CA LEU A 454 18.69 -15.53 15.18
C LEU A 454 17.92 -16.43 14.19
N LEU A 455 17.09 -15.84 13.33
CA LEU A 455 16.24 -16.54 12.36
C LEU A 455 16.97 -16.74 11.01
N VAL A 456 17.33 -17.98 10.71
CA VAL A 456 18.09 -18.37 9.50
C VAL A 456 17.16 -18.93 8.42
N ASP A 457 17.13 -18.25 7.27
CA ASP A 457 16.33 -18.61 6.09
C ASP A 457 17.13 -19.55 5.17
N LEU A 458 16.77 -20.83 5.16
CA LEU A 458 17.45 -21.83 4.33
C LEU A 458 17.07 -21.72 2.84
N TYR A 459 15.86 -21.27 2.49
CA TYR A 459 15.48 -21.07 1.09
C TYR A 459 16.33 -19.99 0.42
N ALA A 460 16.60 -18.90 1.11
CA ALA A 460 17.53 -17.87 0.64
C ALA A 460 18.91 -18.46 0.37
N THR A 461 19.43 -19.27 1.30
CA THR A 461 20.74 -19.93 1.15
C THR A 461 20.76 -20.87 -0.04
N VAL A 462 19.76 -21.74 -0.18
CA VAL A 462 19.62 -22.67 -1.31
C VAL A 462 19.59 -21.91 -2.64
N ARG A 463 18.79 -20.85 -2.76
CA ARG A 463 18.64 -20.10 -4.02
C ARG A 463 19.93 -19.41 -4.46
N HIS A 464 20.70 -18.89 -3.51
CA HIS A 464 21.98 -18.23 -3.79
C HIS A 464 23.13 -19.22 -3.99
N SER A 465 23.04 -20.41 -3.41
CA SER A 465 24.15 -21.36 -3.41
C SER A 465 24.04 -22.48 -4.44
N LEU A 466 22.82 -22.85 -4.83
CA LEU A 466 22.55 -24.04 -5.63
C LEU A 466 21.85 -23.73 -6.94
N ARG A 467 22.10 -24.59 -7.93
CA ARG A 467 21.23 -24.80 -9.09
C ARG A 467 20.75 -26.24 -9.07
N ILE A 468 19.46 -26.44 -9.30
CA ILE A 468 18.83 -27.77 -9.26
C ILE A 468 18.14 -28.10 -10.58
N SER A 469 17.98 -29.39 -10.86
CA SER A 469 17.31 -29.88 -12.07
C SER A 469 15.77 -29.71 -12.07
N GLU A 470 15.20 -29.25 -10.96
CA GLU A 470 13.76 -29.06 -10.79
C GLU A 470 13.30 -27.64 -11.17
N ALA A 471 12.02 -27.50 -11.53
CA ALA A 471 11.41 -26.23 -11.94
C ALA A 471 11.06 -25.29 -10.77
N SER A 472 11.21 -25.73 -9.52
CA SER A 472 11.01 -24.90 -8.33
C SER A 472 11.90 -25.33 -7.17
N TYR A 473 12.21 -24.37 -6.31
CA TYR A 473 12.98 -24.56 -5.08
C TYR A 473 12.06 -24.77 -3.87
N SER A 474 10.97 -25.53 -4.00
CA SER A 474 10.23 -25.93 -2.80
C SER A 474 10.96 -27.05 -2.08
N ILE A 475 10.87 -27.11 -0.75
CA ILE A 475 11.59 -28.11 0.05
C ILE A 475 11.31 -29.54 -0.43
N LYS A 476 10.05 -29.81 -0.81
CA LYS A 476 9.58 -31.08 -1.40
C LYS A 476 10.37 -31.54 -2.63
N LYS A 477 10.83 -30.59 -3.44
CA LYS A 477 11.63 -30.88 -4.64
C LYS A 477 13.09 -31.20 -4.31
N LEU A 478 13.57 -30.72 -3.17
CA LEU A 478 14.93 -30.94 -2.68
C LEU A 478 15.04 -32.17 -1.78
N GLU A 479 13.98 -32.55 -1.06
CA GLU A 479 13.93 -33.70 -0.15
C GLU A 479 14.61 -34.97 -0.67
N PRO A 480 14.47 -35.36 -1.95
CA PRO A 480 15.23 -36.48 -2.49
C PRO A 480 16.73 -36.36 -2.24
N LEU A 481 17.34 -35.19 -2.27
CA LEU A 481 18.79 -35.04 -2.14
C LEU A 481 19.34 -35.37 -0.74
N TYR A 482 18.55 -35.19 0.32
CA TYR A 482 19.04 -35.26 1.71
C TYR A 482 18.18 -36.09 2.67
N MET A 483 16.95 -36.48 2.30
CA MET A 483 16.07 -37.23 3.22
C MET A 483 16.34 -38.74 3.26
N GLY A 484 17.21 -39.28 2.41
CA GLY A 484 17.37 -40.73 2.30
C GLY A 484 16.04 -41.40 1.89
N ASP A 485 15.82 -42.65 2.25
CA ASP A 485 14.60 -43.39 1.86
C ASP A 485 13.34 -42.94 2.64
N ASN A 486 13.51 -41.98 3.56
CA ASN A 486 12.44 -41.35 4.31
C ASN A 486 11.76 -40.25 3.49
N LEU A 487 11.17 -40.61 2.35
CA LEU A 487 10.35 -39.71 1.54
C LEU A 487 8.91 -39.70 2.06
N ARG A 488 8.23 -38.55 1.99
CA ARG A 488 6.85 -38.34 2.49
C ARG A 488 5.93 -39.54 2.20
N SER A 489 5.35 -40.11 3.25
CA SER A 489 4.33 -41.16 3.20
C SER A 489 3.18 -40.82 4.15
N GLY A 490 1.94 -40.84 3.68
CA GLY A 490 0.76 -40.48 4.49
C GLY A 490 -0.37 -39.85 3.66
N ASP A 491 -1.52 -39.61 4.31
CA ASP A 491 -2.72 -39.03 3.66
C ASP A 491 -2.63 -37.50 3.53
N VAL A 492 -1.96 -36.82 4.47
CA VAL A 492 -1.66 -35.38 4.40
C VAL A 492 -0.32 -35.19 3.70
N LYS A 493 -0.35 -34.68 2.46
CA LYS A 493 0.85 -34.56 1.61
C LYS A 493 1.27 -33.12 1.36
N ASP A 494 0.40 -32.16 1.66
CA ASP A 494 0.64 -30.73 1.51
C ASP A 494 -0.20 -29.86 2.45
N ALA A 495 0.11 -28.56 2.45
CA ALA A 495 -0.57 -27.57 3.26
C ALA A 495 -2.09 -27.51 3.00
N GLY A 496 -2.54 -27.77 1.76
CA GLY A 496 -3.97 -27.83 1.45
C GLY A 496 -4.64 -29.02 2.13
N ALA A 497 -4.01 -30.19 2.07
CA ALA A 497 -4.48 -31.39 2.77
C ALA A 497 -4.45 -31.21 4.31
N SER A 498 -3.44 -30.49 4.85
CA SER A 498 -3.32 -30.18 6.28
C SER A 498 -4.51 -29.33 6.77
N VAL A 499 -4.90 -28.33 5.99
CA VAL A 499 -6.10 -27.49 6.24
C VAL A 499 -7.41 -28.30 6.20
N VAL A 500 -7.53 -29.26 5.27
CA VAL A 500 -8.70 -30.15 5.20
C VAL A 500 -8.75 -31.08 6.41
N ALA A 501 -7.62 -31.67 6.79
CA ALA A 501 -7.50 -32.51 7.97
C ALA A 501 -7.87 -31.75 9.26
N TYR A 502 -7.35 -30.53 9.47
CA TYR A 502 -7.64 -29.76 10.68
C TYR A 502 -9.13 -29.44 10.84
N ALA A 503 -9.84 -29.23 9.73
CA ALA A 503 -11.27 -29.01 9.75
C ALA A 503 -12.06 -30.28 10.05
N ALA A 504 -11.62 -31.42 9.51
CA ALA A 504 -12.18 -32.72 9.89
C ALA A 504 -11.97 -33.01 11.37
N TYR A 505 -10.82 -32.64 11.93
CA TYR A 505 -10.57 -32.67 13.38
C TYR A 505 -11.57 -31.79 14.15
N CYS A 506 -11.77 -30.54 13.74
CA CYS A 506 -12.75 -29.65 14.40
C CYS A 506 -14.17 -30.26 14.36
N ALA A 507 -14.58 -30.78 13.20
CA ALA A 507 -15.90 -31.40 13.05
C ALA A 507 -16.07 -32.66 13.92
N ALA A 508 -15.06 -33.55 13.96
CA ALA A 508 -15.07 -34.74 14.81
C ALA A 508 -15.10 -34.38 16.30
N ARG A 509 -14.31 -33.39 16.72
CA ARG A 509 -14.32 -32.85 18.09
C ARG A 509 -15.71 -32.31 18.47
N ASP A 510 -16.29 -31.48 17.62
CA ASP A 510 -17.58 -30.82 17.89
C ASP A 510 -18.75 -31.82 17.86
N ALA A 511 -18.63 -32.92 17.11
CA ALA A 511 -19.56 -34.05 17.11
C ALA A 511 -19.36 -35.03 18.29
N GLY A 512 -18.30 -34.86 19.10
CA GLY A 512 -17.98 -35.75 20.23
C GLY A 512 -17.28 -37.06 19.84
N HIS A 513 -16.71 -37.16 18.64
CA HIS A 513 -15.98 -38.32 18.13
C HIS A 513 -14.48 -38.27 18.48
N GLN A 514 -14.14 -38.47 19.76
CA GLN A 514 -12.78 -38.24 20.27
C GLN A 514 -11.70 -39.10 19.58
N GLU A 515 -11.93 -40.40 19.37
CA GLU A 515 -10.93 -41.29 18.74
C GLU A 515 -10.62 -40.90 17.29
N GLU A 516 -11.62 -40.38 16.58
CA GLU A 516 -11.44 -39.89 15.21
C GLU A 516 -10.64 -38.59 15.20
N ALA A 517 -11.01 -37.65 16.08
CA ALA A 517 -10.31 -36.38 16.24
C ALA A 517 -8.82 -36.60 16.59
N ASP A 518 -8.51 -37.48 17.54
CA ASP A 518 -7.14 -37.77 17.97
C ASP A 518 -6.30 -38.38 16.84
N ARG A 519 -6.87 -39.27 16.01
CA ARG A 519 -6.17 -39.83 14.84
C ARG A 519 -5.85 -38.77 13.78
N ILE A 520 -6.77 -37.84 13.53
CA ILE A 520 -6.56 -36.76 12.56
C ILE A 520 -5.51 -35.78 13.08
N LEU A 521 -5.56 -35.43 14.37
CA LEU A 521 -4.57 -34.53 14.96
C LEU A 521 -3.15 -35.14 14.96
N ALA A 522 -3.05 -36.46 15.17
CA ALA A 522 -1.80 -37.19 15.03
C ALA A 522 -1.23 -37.11 13.61
N SER A 523 -2.06 -37.27 12.56
CA SER A 523 -1.56 -37.20 11.18
C SER A 523 -1.08 -35.80 10.78
N ILE A 524 -1.69 -34.75 11.32
CA ILE A 524 -1.22 -33.36 11.17
C ILE A 524 0.12 -33.16 11.90
N SER A 525 0.23 -33.68 13.12
CA SER A 525 1.48 -33.64 13.90
C SER A 525 2.63 -34.34 13.16
N ASP A 526 2.38 -35.53 12.59
CA ASP A 526 3.38 -36.30 11.84
C ASP A 526 3.87 -35.54 10.60
N TYR A 527 2.95 -34.87 9.89
CA TYR A 527 3.27 -34.05 8.72
C TYR A 527 4.18 -32.87 9.08
N ASN A 528 3.83 -32.09 10.10
CA ASN A 528 4.61 -30.93 10.53
C ASN A 528 5.95 -31.33 11.16
N GLN A 529 6.00 -32.43 11.90
CA GLN A 529 7.26 -33.01 12.40
C GLN A 529 8.20 -33.37 11.23
N TYR A 530 7.67 -33.95 10.15
CA TYR A 530 8.46 -34.26 8.96
C TYR A 530 9.03 -32.98 8.31
N ASP A 531 8.26 -31.89 8.24
CA ASP A 531 8.70 -30.62 7.64
C ASP A 531 9.81 -29.95 8.49
N CYS A 532 9.69 -29.99 9.82
CA CYS A 532 10.76 -29.57 10.73
C CYS A 532 12.03 -30.44 10.54
N LEU A 533 11.88 -31.76 10.40
CA LEU A 533 13.00 -32.70 10.23
C LEU A 533 13.70 -32.50 8.88
N SER A 534 12.92 -32.23 7.84
CA SER A 534 13.42 -31.91 6.51
C SER A 534 14.28 -30.65 6.54
N THR A 535 13.86 -29.62 7.29
CA THR A 535 14.63 -28.38 7.49
C THR A 535 15.96 -28.65 8.20
N LEU A 536 15.97 -29.49 9.24
CA LEU A 536 17.20 -29.94 9.92
C LEU A 536 18.17 -30.63 8.95
N ARG A 537 17.68 -31.65 8.25
CA ARG A 537 18.52 -32.45 7.34
C ARG A 537 19.01 -31.64 6.14
N LEU A 538 18.23 -30.66 5.69
CA LEU A 538 18.67 -29.71 4.67
C LEU A 538 19.84 -28.86 5.17
N ARG A 539 19.78 -28.32 6.40
CA ARG A 539 20.88 -27.55 7.00
C ARG A 539 22.16 -28.39 7.04
N ASP A 540 22.07 -29.61 7.57
CA ASP A 540 23.22 -30.52 7.69
C ASP A 540 23.81 -30.87 6.32
N TRP A 541 22.94 -31.17 5.34
CA TRP A 541 23.36 -31.46 3.98
C TRP A 541 24.01 -30.27 3.28
N LEU A 542 23.50 -29.05 3.48
CA LEU A 542 24.12 -27.83 2.95
C LEU A 542 25.54 -27.66 3.50
N LEU A 543 25.75 -27.83 4.81
CA LEU A 543 27.08 -27.74 5.41
C LEU A 543 28.03 -28.82 4.87
N GLU A 544 27.55 -30.05 4.68
CA GLU A 544 28.33 -31.16 4.12
C GLU A 544 28.81 -30.86 2.69
N ILE A 545 27.93 -30.36 1.82
CA ILE A 545 28.32 -30.03 0.44
C ILE A 545 29.17 -28.76 0.36
N GLY A 546 28.98 -27.81 1.28
CA GLY A 546 29.81 -26.61 1.41
C GLY A 546 31.26 -26.94 1.79
N ALA A 547 31.44 -27.84 2.77
CA ALA A 547 32.77 -28.32 3.16
C ALA A 547 33.51 -29.00 1.98
N ARG A 548 32.81 -29.87 1.24
CA ARG A 548 33.37 -30.54 0.04
C ARG A 548 33.74 -29.56 -1.07
N ALA A 549 32.93 -28.52 -1.28
CA ALA A 549 33.20 -27.50 -2.30
C ALA A 549 34.41 -26.60 -1.92
N GLY A 550 34.57 -26.28 -0.63
CA GLY A 550 35.72 -25.55 -0.10
C GLY A 550 37.05 -26.31 -0.24
N ASP A 551 37.04 -27.62 -0.01
CA ASP A 551 38.21 -28.48 -0.18
C ASP A 551 38.64 -28.64 -1.65
N ALA A 552 37.69 -28.59 -2.59
CA ALA A 552 37.96 -28.68 -4.04
C ALA A 552 38.50 -27.37 -4.66
N ALA A 553 38.22 -26.21 -4.03
CA ALA A 553 38.75 -24.91 -4.45
C ALA A 553 40.20 -24.66 -3.97
N GLY A 554 40.75 -25.53 -3.11
CA GLY A 554 42.06 -25.39 -2.48
C GLY A 554 43.29 -25.59 -3.37
N GLU A 555 43.15 -25.88 -4.68
CA GLU A 555 44.31 -26.11 -5.57
C GLU A 555 44.71 -24.91 -6.46
N THR A 556 44.04 -23.76 -6.38
CA THR A 556 44.49 -22.55 -7.10
C THR A 556 44.38 -21.28 -6.27
N GLY A 557 45.46 -20.95 -5.56
CA GLY A 557 45.76 -19.58 -5.11
C GLY A 557 45.77 -19.40 -3.60
N ALA A 558 46.92 -19.68 -2.99
CA ALA A 558 47.24 -19.25 -1.64
C ALA A 558 47.06 -17.72 -1.51
N ARG A 559 46.09 -17.30 -0.68
CA ARG A 559 46.18 -16.03 0.03
C ARG A 559 46.45 -16.35 1.49
N ALA A 560 47.61 -15.89 1.95
CA ALA A 560 48.15 -16.10 3.27
C ALA A 560 47.16 -15.64 4.35
N THR A 561 46.79 -16.55 5.24
CA THR A 561 46.30 -16.22 6.57
C THR A 561 47.48 -15.70 7.38
N GLU A 562 47.55 -14.40 7.61
CA GLU A 562 48.43 -13.83 8.63
C GLU A 562 47.90 -14.21 10.01
N ASP A 563 48.71 -14.97 10.75
CA ASP A 563 48.57 -15.20 12.18
C ASP A 563 48.38 -13.87 12.93
N ARG A 564 47.28 -13.75 13.67
CA ARG A 564 47.20 -12.81 14.81
C ARG A 564 47.43 -13.61 16.09
N PRO A 565 48.36 -13.18 16.96
CA PRO A 565 48.60 -13.84 18.24
C PRO A 565 47.44 -13.58 19.21
N GLY A 566 47.20 -14.55 20.08
CA GLY A 566 46.01 -14.68 20.91
C GLY A 566 45.62 -13.45 21.72
N THR A 567 44.31 -13.17 21.69
CA THR A 567 43.62 -12.28 22.62
C THR A 567 43.20 -13.08 23.85
N GLU A 568 43.69 -12.64 25.01
CA GLU A 568 43.23 -13.04 26.35
C GLU A 568 41.72 -12.78 26.53
N PRO A 569 41.05 -13.46 27.47
CA PRO A 569 39.61 -13.29 27.69
C PRO A 569 39.31 -11.86 28.17
N GLU A 570 38.65 -11.06 27.33
CA GLU A 570 38.20 -9.73 27.70
C GLU A 570 37.07 -9.81 28.73
N GLN A 571 37.29 -9.10 29.84
CA GLN A 571 36.29 -8.80 30.87
C GLN A 571 35.21 -7.88 30.30
N PRO A 572 33.96 -7.96 30.78
CA PRO A 572 32.88 -7.11 30.29
C PRO A 572 33.13 -5.64 30.66
N LEU A 573 33.49 -4.83 29.68
CA LEU A 573 33.64 -3.39 29.83
C LEU A 573 32.28 -2.71 29.72
N ALA A 574 31.77 -2.33 30.89
CA ALA A 574 30.64 -1.42 31.02
C ALA A 574 30.99 -0.02 30.46
N GLY A 575 30.14 0.47 29.57
CA GLY A 575 30.01 1.89 29.25
C GLY A 575 30.56 2.33 27.90
N ARG A 576 29.69 2.34 26.87
CA ARG A 576 29.60 3.41 25.85
C ARG A 576 28.32 3.28 25.01
N GLU A 577 27.64 4.42 24.92
CA GLU A 577 26.51 4.85 24.08
C GLU A 577 25.80 3.78 23.22
N ARG A 578 24.78 3.14 23.82
CA ARG A 578 23.68 2.49 23.09
C ARG A 578 23.06 3.50 22.13
N HIS A 579 23.22 3.32 20.82
CA HIS A 579 22.32 3.95 19.86
C HIS A 579 20.95 3.24 19.97
N ASP A 580 20.00 3.91 20.63
CA ASP A 580 18.55 3.72 20.56
C ASP A 580 17.97 2.29 20.67
N ALA A 581 18.54 1.44 21.53
CA ALA A 581 17.72 0.51 22.32
C ALA A 581 17.24 1.28 23.56
N VAL A 582 16.30 2.21 23.36
CA VAL A 582 15.58 2.86 24.46
C VAL A 582 14.31 2.06 24.69
N ASP A 583 14.21 1.47 25.87
CA ASP A 583 13.08 0.70 26.38
C ASP A 583 11.74 1.38 26.07
N GLU A 584 10.68 0.58 25.92
CA GLU A 584 9.31 1.06 25.90
C GLU A 584 9.09 2.16 26.98
N ALA A 585 8.47 3.27 26.59
CA ALA A 585 8.23 4.36 27.52
C ALA A 585 7.37 3.84 28.70
N PRO A 586 7.68 4.17 29.97
CA PRO A 586 6.91 3.69 31.11
C PRO A 586 5.41 3.96 30.98
N GLU A 587 5.06 5.09 30.36
CA GLU A 587 3.69 5.45 30.03
C GLU A 587 3.04 4.51 29.01
N GLU A 588 3.77 4.14 27.94
CA GLU A 588 3.28 3.21 26.91
C GLU A 588 3.04 1.83 27.51
N ALA A 589 4.00 1.33 28.30
CA ALA A 589 3.92 0.04 28.99
C ALA A 589 2.73 0.00 29.96
N ALA A 590 2.52 1.04 30.78
CA ALA A 590 1.41 1.10 31.72
C ALA A 590 0.04 1.12 31.02
N LEU A 591 -0.09 1.84 29.90
CA LEU A 591 -1.33 1.84 29.12
C LEU A 591 -1.57 0.48 28.44
N ARG A 592 -0.53 -0.16 27.91
CA ARG A 592 -0.62 -1.51 27.32
C ARG A 592 -0.98 -2.58 28.35
N GLU A 593 -0.41 -2.52 29.56
CA GLU A 593 -0.76 -3.44 30.65
C GLU A 593 -2.25 -3.33 31.01
N TYR A 594 -2.78 -2.10 31.08
CA TYR A 594 -4.21 -1.90 31.30
C TYR A 594 -5.06 -2.46 30.16
N LEU A 595 -4.68 -2.21 28.90
CA LEU A 595 -5.38 -2.73 27.72
C LEU A 595 -5.38 -4.27 27.68
N ALA A 596 -4.29 -4.91 28.09
CA ALA A 596 -4.18 -6.36 28.18
C ALA A 596 -5.10 -6.98 29.25
N GLY A 597 -5.57 -6.19 30.22
CA GLY A 597 -6.55 -6.59 31.22
C GLY A 597 -8.02 -6.47 30.78
N LEU A 598 -8.30 -5.92 29.60
CA LEU A 598 -9.66 -5.76 29.08
C LEU A 598 -10.22 -7.08 28.52
N PRO A 599 -11.55 -7.30 28.55
CA PRO A 599 -12.17 -8.48 27.96
C PRO A 599 -11.90 -8.57 26.44
N ASP A 600 -11.40 -9.72 25.99
CA ASP A 600 -11.08 -10.02 24.58
C ASP A 600 -12.25 -10.65 23.79
N ASN A 601 -13.38 -10.87 24.47
CA ASN A 601 -14.57 -11.52 23.92
C ASN A 601 -15.61 -10.54 23.36
N ARG A 602 -15.26 -9.26 23.23
CA ARG A 602 -16.12 -8.22 22.64
C ARG A 602 -15.30 -7.16 21.91
N PRO A 603 -15.91 -6.40 20.97
CA PRO A 603 -15.27 -5.21 20.42
C PRO A 603 -14.94 -4.18 21.50
N TRP A 604 -13.84 -3.45 21.30
CA TRP A 604 -13.48 -2.29 22.13
C TRP A 604 -14.51 -1.15 21.97
N THR A 605 -14.77 -0.47 23.08
CA THR A 605 -15.50 0.80 23.11
C THR A 605 -14.66 1.93 22.52
N ASP A 606 -15.29 3.06 22.21
CA ASP A 606 -14.58 4.23 21.67
C ASP A 606 -13.50 4.76 22.64
N ASP A 607 -13.73 4.66 23.95
CA ASP A 607 -12.76 5.04 24.98
C ASP A 607 -11.57 4.07 25.02
N GLU A 608 -11.83 2.76 24.93
CA GLU A 608 -10.77 1.73 24.90
C GLU A 608 -9.91 1.85 23.62
N ARG A 609 -10.54 2.13 22.48
CA ARG A 609 -9.81 2.38 21.23
C ARG A 609 -9.01 3.68 21.30
N ALA A 610 -9.57 4.76 21.85
CA ALA A 610 -8.83 6.01 22.05
C ALA A 610 -7.64 5.82 23.01
N LEU A 611 -7.77 4.97 24.03
CA LEU A 611 -6.69 4.58 24.92
C LEU A 611 -5.56 3.84 24.18
N ALA A 612 -5.92 2.85 23.35
CA ALA A 612 -4.97 2.14 22.49
C ALA A 612 -4.25 3.11 21.53
N MET A 613 -4.98 4.07 20.95
CA MET A 613 -4.39 5.12 20.11
C MET A 613 -3.43 6.03 20.88
N VAL A 614 -3.68 6.35 22.16
CA VAL A 614 -2.72 7.13 22.99
C VAL A 614 -1.46 6.32 23.27
N ALA A 615 -1.59 5.02 23.60
CA ALA A 615 -0.44 4.14 23.75
C ALA A 615 0.37 4.06 22.44
N ALA A 616 -0.31 3.85 21.32
CA ALA A 616 0.32 3.81 19.99
C ALA A 616 0.94 5.16 19.58
N ALA A 617 0.35 6.30 19.95
CA ALA A 617 0.92 7.61 19.68
C ALA A 617 2.23 7.82 20.48
N THR A 618 2.33 7.26 21.68
CA THR A 618 3.51 7.39 22.56
C THR A 618 4.76 6.78 21.91
N GLY A 619 4.62 5.63 21.24
CA GLY A 619 5.71 4.99 20.48
C GLY A 619 5.83 5.44 19.01
N TYR A 620 5.01 6.39 18.53
CA TYR A 620 4.90 6.75 17.11
C TYR A 620 6.25 7.16 16.49
N HIS A 621 6.89 8.22 17.02
CA HIS A 621 8.15 8.72 16.45
C HIS A 621 9.31 7.74 16.61
N ARG A 622 9.28 6.89 17.66
CA ARG A 622 10.26 5.80 17.83
C ARG A 622 10.15 4.78 16.70
N ARG A 623 8.93 4.34 16.37
CA ARG A 623 8.67 3.41 15.26
C ARG A 623 9.01 4.01 13.89
N GLU A 624 8.68 5.28 13.65
CA GLU A 624 9.08 6.00 12.43
C GLU A 624 10.61 6.03 12.25
N ARG A 625 11.36 6.36 13.31
CA ARG A 625 12.84 6.35 13.26
C ARG A 625 13.41 4.94 13.08
N LYS A 626 12.80 3.95 13.72
CA LYS A 626 13.25 2.55 13.66
C LYS A 626 13.25 2.02 12.23
N GLN A 627 12.21 2.32 11.45
CA GLN A 627 12.14 1.96 10.04
C GLN A 627 13.28 2.57 9.21
N PHE A 628 13.59 3.86 9.44
CA PHE A 628 14.74 4.50 8.80
C PHE A 628 16.04 3.76 9.12
N TRP A 629 16.27 3.43 10.39
CA TRP A 629 17.51 2.77 10.81
C TRP A 629 17.64 1.36 10.25
N TRP A 630 16.55 0.59 10.19
CA TRP A 630 16.53 -0.70 9.51
C TRP A 630 16.99 -0.58 8.05
N GLN A 631 16.35 0.29 7.29
CA GLN A 631 16.73 0.52 5.90
C GLN A 631 18.16 1.05 5.76
N HIS A 632 18.64 1.86 6.71
CA HIS A 632 20.01 2.36 6.71
C HIS A 632 21.03 1.23 6.91
N PHE A 633 20.84 0.35 7.89
CA PHE A 633 21.77 -0.75 8.15
C PHE A 633 21.71 -1.82 7.06
N ASP A 634 20.51 -2.13 6.54
CA ASP A 634 20.35 -3.00 5.37
C ASP A 634 21.17 -2.48 4.17
N ARG A 635 21.16 -1.16 3.93
CA ARG A 635 22.00 -0.54 2.91
C ARG A 635 23.49 -0.62 3.27
N VAL A 636 23.89 -0.40 4.50
CA VAL A 636 25.32 -0.46 4.86
C VAL A 636 25.93 -1.84 4.57
N GLU A 637 25.14 -2.92 4.66
CA GLU A 637 25.58 -4.30 4.47
C GLU A 637 25.33 -4.85 3.06
N ALA A 638 24.29 -4.39 2.35
CA ALA A 638 23.93 -4.94 1.03
C ALA A 638 24.92 -4.54 -0.10
N PRO A 639 25.07 -5.36 -1.17
CA PRO A 639 25.78 -4.95 -2.39
C PRO A 639 25.15 -3.73 -3.08
N LEU A 640 25.96 -2.81 -3.63
CA LEU A 640 25.51 -1.58 -4.31
C LEU A 640 24.59 -1.84 -5.51
N GLU A 641 24.77 -2.98 -6.17
CA GLU A 641 23.98 -3.42 -7.34
C GLU A 641 22.49 -3.58 -7.00
N ASN A 642 22.16 -3.80 -5.73
CA ASN A 642 20.79 -3.94 -5.27
C ASN A 642 20.10 -2.58 -5.02
N TRP A 643 20.82 -1.46 -5.15
CA TRP A 643 20.29 -0.14 -4.79
C TRP A 643 19.95 0.74 -5.99
N SER A 644 20.34 0.38 -7.22
CA SER A 644 20.13 1.24 -8.40
C SER A 644 18.66 1.57 -8.66
N GLU A 645 17.74 0.78 -8.09
CA GLU A 645 16.29 0.95 -8.17
C GLU A 645 15.66 1.50 -6.87
N GLN A 646 16.47 1.79 -5.83
CA GLN A 646 15.99 2.34 -4.56
C GLN A 646 15.93 3.87 -4.58
N ARG A 647 14.79 4.43 -4.18
CA ARG A 647 14.59 5.89 -4.03
C ARG A 647 15.54 6.46 -2.97
N ASN A 648 15.94 7.72 -3.16
CA ASN A 648 16.79 8.46 -2.23
C ASN A 648 18.17 7.80 -2.03
N VAL A 649 18.63 7.13 -3.07
CA VAL A 649 20.00 6.61 -3.21
C VAL A 649 20.60 7.19 -4.49
N PHE A 650 21.81 7.74 -4.38
CA PHE A 650 22.63 8.15 -5.51
C PHE A 650 23.90 7.31 -5.51
N VAL A 651 24.07 6.45 -6.51
CA VAL A 651 25.24 5.59 -6.66
C VAL A 651 26.31 6.35 -7.43
N VAL A 652 27.46 6.55 -6.82
CA VAL A 652 28.57 7.31 -7.40
C VAL A 652 29.33 6.41 -8.39
N GLN A 653 29.34 6.80 -9.66
CA GLN A 653 30.15 6.15 -10.69
C GLN A 653 31.56 6.75 -10.77
N SER A 654 31.66 8.07 -10.61
CA SER A 654 32.95 8.76 -10.52
C SER A 654 32.86 10.01 -9.65
N ALA A 655 33.97 10.39 -9.04
CA ALA A 655 34.07 11.56 -8.18
C ALA A 655 35.35 12.35 -8.50
N GLU A 656 35.23 13.67 -8.61
CA GLU A 656 36.30 14.61 -8.91
C GLU A 656 36.50 15.57 -7.73
N VAL A 657 37.75 15.84 -7.34
CA VAL A 657 38.08 16.83 -6.32
C VAL A 657 38.12 18.22 -6.95
N ALA A 658 37.07 19.03 -6.73
CA ALA A 658 37.00 20.39 -7.25
C ALA A 658 37.87 21.36 -6.44
N SER A 659 37.92 21.18 -5.11
CA SER A 659 38.88 21.85 -4.24
C SER A 659 39.25 20.94 -3.08
N ASP A 660 40.53 20.71 -2.87
CA ASP A 660 41.00 19.82 -1.81
C ASP A 660 40.96 20.51 -0.43
N TRP A 661 41.22 19.75 0.63
CA TRP A 661 41.09 20.17 2.03
C TRP A 661 41.78 21.50 2.35
N ALA A 662 40.99 22.56 2.50
CA ALA A 662 41.45 23.92 2.81
C ALA A 662 40.58 24.59 3.87
N LEU A 663 41.11 25.57 4.59
CA LEU A 663 40.31 26.38 5.51
C LEU A 663 39.36 27.28 4.70
N ALA A 664 38.05 27.15 4.91
CA ALA A 664 37.05 27.95 4.19
C ALA A 664 37.24 29.47 4.42
N LYS A 665 37.69 29.85 5.62
CA LYS A 665 38.08 31.22 6.01
C LYS A 665 39.27 31.18 6.97
N PRO A 666 40.11 32.24 7.05
CA PRO A 666 41.27 32.28 7.95
C PRO A 666 40.96 32.09 9.45
N ARG A 667 39.69 32.31 9.85
CA ARG A 667 39.20 32.15 11.23
C ARG A 667 38.63 30.76 11.54
N GLU A 668 38.41 29.93 10.52
CA GLU A 668 37.91 28.58 10.73
C GLU A 668 39.04 27.62 11.11
N ARG A 669 38.72 26.62 11.94
CA ARG A 669 39.69 25.64 12.47
C ARG A 669 39.63 24.28 11.77
N MET A 670 38.57 24.04 10.98
CA MET A 670 38.33 22.79 10.28
C MET A 670 38.47 23.02 8.77
N ARG A 671 39.15 22.10 8.09
CA ARG A 671 39.28 22.14 6.63
C ARG A 671 37.99 21.65 5.96
N THR A 672 37.74 22.14 4.75
CA THR A 672 36.63 21.76 3.89
C THR A 672 37.20 21.38 2.52
N ARG A 673 36.64 20.35 1.89
CA ARG A 673 36.91 19.93 0.51
C ARG A 673 35.61 19.91 -0.28
N VAL A 674 35.66 20.28 -1.56
CA VAL A 674 34.51 20.22 -2.47
C VAL A 674 34.71 19.10 -3.48
N LEU A 675 33.68 18.26 -3.63
CA LEU A 675 33.66 17.15 -4.57
C LEU A 675 32.55 17.34 -5.59
N ARG A 676 32.84 16.97 -6.84
CA ARG A 676 31.84 16.81 -7.90
C ARG A 676 31.65 15.32 -8.16
N LEU A 677 30.46 14.82 -7.87
CA LEU A 677 30.08 13.43 -8.04
C LEU A 677 29.28 13.27 -9.32
N ARG A 678 29.55 12.19 -10.05
CA ARG A 678 28.78 11.75 -11.20
C ARG A 678 28.22 10.36 -10.92
N GLY A 679 26.95 10.16 -11.20
CA GLY A 679 26.28 8.91 -10.86
C GLY A 679 24.84 8.86 -11.34
N THR A 680 24.15 7.81 -10.90
CA THR A 680 22.74 7.58 -11.16
C THR A 680 21.96 7.64 -9.85
N MET A 681 20.71 8.08 -9.92
CA MET A 681 19.73 7.99 -8.84
C MET A 681 18.42 7.51 -9.43
N THR A 682 17.63 6.77 -8.64
CA THR A 682 16.29 6.39 -9.06
C THR A 682 15.40 7.63 -9.19
N GLU A 683 14.62 7.69 -10.27
CA GLU A 683 13.73 8.82 -10.54
C GLU A 683 12.70 9.03 -9.43
N GLY A 684 12.52 10.27 -9.00
CA GLY A 684 11.66 10.63 -7.86
C GLY A 684 12.41 10.72 -6.52
N SER A 685 13.73 10.55 -6.51
CA SER A 685 14.57 10.85 -5.35
C SER A 685 14.57 12.36 -5.02
N ASP A 686 14.64 12.70 -3.73
CA ASP A 686 14.43 14.04 -3.19
C ASP A 686 15.70 14.91 -3.18
N PHE A 687 16.73 14.52 -3.93
CA PHE A 687 17.99 15.27 -4.04
C PHE A 687 17.72 16.68 -4.59
N ARG A 688 18.12 17.71 -3.82
CA ARG A 688 17.99 19.12 -4.20
C ARG A 688 19.15 19.94 -3.69
N ALA A 689 19.42 21.09 -4.32
CA ALA A 689 20.35 22.06 -3.74
C ALA A 689 19.91 22.43 -2.31
N ASP A 690 20.88 22.58 -1.41
CA ASP A 690 20.71 22.87 0.01
C ASP A 690 20.07 21.77 0.88
N SER A 691 19.82 20.59 0.33
CA SER A 691 19.47 19.41 1.13
C SER A 691 20.71 18.74 1.75
N THR A 692 20.49 18.02 2.85
CA THR A 692 21.52 17.24 3.55
C THR A 692 21.29 15.74 3.34
N TRP A 693 22.38 14.98 3.23
CA TRP A 693 22.39 13.56 2.89
C TRP A 693 23.46 12.81 3.67
N CYS A 694 23.27 11.51 3.84
CA CYS A 694 24.31 10.59 4.30
C CYS A 694 25.23 10.23 3.13
N ARG A 695 26.55 10.20 3.37
CA ARG A 695 27.55 9.74 2.40
C ARG A 695 28.18 8.43 2.87
N LEU A 696 28.44 7.50 1.95
CA LEU A 696 29.02 6.19 2.25
C LEU A 696 30.38 5.98 1.57
N TYR A 697 31.24 5.16 2.19
CA TYR A 697 32.58 4.77 1.73
C TYR A 697 32.76 3.25 1.81
N ASP A 698 33.40 2.66 0.80
CA ASP A 698 33.77 1.25 0.80
C ASP A 698 34.87 0.93 1.84
N ALA A 699 35.02 -0.35 2.15
CA ALA A 699 36.10 -0.85 2.98
C ALA A 699 37.43 -0.92 2.18
N PRO A 700 38.58 -0.53 2.78
CA PRO A 700 38.75 -0.01 4.14
C PRO A 700 38.30 1.45 4.27
N PRO A 701 37.63 1.83 5.38
CA PRO A 701 37.10 3.18 5.56
C PRO A 701 38.18 4.19 6.01
N PRO A 702 37.90 5.50 5.94
CA PRO A 702 38.77 6.53 6.53
C PRO A 702 39.04 6.27 8.02
N ASP A 703 40.27 6.53 8.47
CA ASP A 703 40.67 6.39 9.87
C ASP A 703 39.75 7.18 10.80
N GLY A 704 39.20 6.48 11.81
CA GLY A 704 38.26 7.06 12.77
C GLY A 704 36.79 7.15 12.30
N MET A 705 36.47 6.67 11.09
CA MET A 705 35.11 6.62 10.54
C MET A 705 34.43 5.24 10.71
N ALA A 706 35.19 4.16 10.96
CA ALA A 706 34.63 2.84 11.23
C ALA A 706 33.88 2.80 12.57
N ALA A 707 32.70 2.16 12.60
CA ALA A 707 32.02 1.85 13.85
C ALA A 707 32.69 0.61 14.51
N PRO A 708 32.93 0.61 15.83
CA PRO A 708 33.62 -0.50 16.51
C PRO A 708 32.94 -1.86 16.35
N ASP A 709 31.61 -1.88 16.21
CA ASP A 709 30.76 -3.08 16.17
C ASP A 709 30.20 -3.37 14.77
N ALA A 710 30.73 -2.74 13.72
CA ALA A 710 30.24 -2.96 12.36
C ALA A 710 30.56 -4.40 11.88
N ALA A 711 29.61 -5.02 11.17
CA ALA A 711 29.83 -6.32 10.53
C ALA A 711 31.06 -6.29 9.60
N PRO A 712 31.85 -7.37 9.52
CA PRO A 712 32.98 -7.44 8.60
C PRO A 712 32.57 -7.13 7.16
N GLY A 713 33.17 -6.09 6.55
CA GLY A 713 32.86 -5.65 5.18
C GLY A 713 31.77 -4.58 5.07
N ALA A 714 31.16 -4.14 6.18
CA ALA A 714 30.20 -3.04 6.19
C ALA A 714 30.82 -1.70 5.74
N ARG A 715 30.03 -0.89 5.03
CA ARG A 715 30.46 0.44 4.58
C ARG A 715 30.49 1.46 5.72
N ALA A 716 31.48 2.36 5.70
CA ALA A 716 31.47 3.50 6.60
C ALA A 716 30.60 4.63 6.06
N TYR A 717 30.09 5.48 6.94
CA TYR A 717 29.15 6.53 6.55
C TYR A 717 29.31 7.82 7.36
N THR A 718 28.77 8.92 6.85
CA THR A 718 28.70 10.21 7.54
C THR A 718 27.44 10.99 7.16
N PHE A 719 26.67 11.41 8.16
CA PHE A 719 25.44 12.21 8.00
C PHE A 719 25.73 13.71 7.80
N GLY A 720 24.71 14.47 7.37
CA GLY A 720 24.77 15.94 7.28
C GLY A 720 25.57 16.50 6.10
N THR A 721 25.76 15.74 5.03
CA THR A 721 26.48 16.20 3.83
C THR A 721 25.57 17.10 3.00
N ARG A 722 25.91 18.40 2.88
CA ARG A 722 25.10 19.35 2.11
C ARG A 722 25.42 19.29 0.62
N ILE A 723 24.38 19.25 -0.20
CA ILE A 723 24.47 19.43 -1.65
C ILE A 723 24.44 20.93 -1.95
N SER A 724 25.45 21.44 -2.63
CA SER A 724 25.48 22.86 -3.05
C SER A 724 24.87 23.07 -4.43
N GLU A 725 25.07 22.12 -5.34
CA GLU A 725 24.60 22.20 -6.72
C GLU A 725 24.18 20.81 -7.21
N LEU A 726 23.17 20.78 -8.09
CA LEU A 726 22.68 19.56 -8.74
C LEU A 726 22.26 19.91 -10.17
N SER A 727 22.72 19.14 -11.15
CA SER A 727 22.32 19.31 -12.55
C SER A 727 22.38 17.99 -13.34
N PRO A 728 21.60 17.84 -14.42
CA PRO A 728 21.77 16.72 -15.35
C PRO A 728 23.17 16.74 -15.97
N ALA A 729 23.76 15.57 -16.19
CA ALA A 729 25.03 15.47 -16.91
C ALA A 729 24.82 15.88 -18.38
N PRO A 730 25.70 16.71 -18.95
CA PRO A 730 25.51 17.27 -20.30
C PRO A 730 25.64 16.23 -21.42
N ASP A 731 26.27 15.09 -21.15
CA ASP A 731 26.61 14.04 -22.11
C ASP A 731 25.72 12.78 -21.99
N ASN A 732 25.09 12.54 -20.84
CA ASN A 732 24.10 11.48 -20.65
C ASN A 732 22.96 11.96 -19.74
N PRO A 733 21.72 12.09 -20.24
CA PRO A 733 20.59 12.54 -19.44
C PRO A 733 20.21 11.59 -18.30
N GLU A 734 20.65 10.33 -18.30
CA GLU A 734 20.45 9.38 -17.20
C GLU A 734 21.43 9.62 -16.04
N HIS A 735 22.52 10.36 -16.26
CA HIS A 735 23.52 10.66 -15.24
C HIS A 735 23.27 12.05 -14.63
N THR A 736 23.46 12.17 -13.32
CA THR A 736 23.35 13.45 -12.60
C THR A 736 24.72 13.85 -12.04
N LEU A 737 25.00 15.16 -12.05
CA LEU A 737 26.14 15.77 -11.40
C LEU A 737 25.68 16.40 -10.08
N ILE A 738 26.32 16.01 -8.98
CA ILE A 738 26.08 16.57 -7.64
C ILE A 738 27.37 17.16 -7.10
N THR A 739 27.32 18.43 -6.68
CA THR A 739 28.44 19.06 -5.95
C THR A 739 28.15 18.98 -4.45
N ILE A 740 29.08 18.38 -3.70
CA ILE A 740 29.02 18.27 -2.23
C ILE A 740 30.22 18.96 -1.57
N ALA A 741 30.04 19.37 -0.32
CA ALA A 741 31.12 19.85 0.52
C ALA A 741 31.35 18.90 1.71
N GLU A 742 32.57 18.42 1.86
CA GLU A 742 33.03 17.64 3.00
C GLU A 742 33.76 18.54 4.00
N ARG A 743 33.50 18.35 5.30
CA ARG A 743 34.17 19.11 6.37
C ARG A 743 34.86 18.17 7.34
N GLU A 744 36.09 18.52 7.71
CA GLU A 744 36.86 17.83 8.73
C GLU A 744 36.14 17.88 10.08
N SER A 745 36.25 16.81 10.86
CA SER A 745 35.68 16.72 12.21
C SER A 745 36.76 16.42 13.24
N LYS A 746 36.42 16.49 14.53
CA LYS A 746 37.35 16.11 15.60
C LYS A 746 37.69 14.62 15.61
N LYS A 747 36.79 13.77 15.08
CA LYS A 747 36.94 12.30 15.07
C LYS A 747 37.61 11.80 13.79
N VAL A 748 37.42 12.52 12.69
CA VAL A 748 37.89 12.14 11.35
C VAL A 748 38.65 13.32 10.75
N ALA A 749 39.97 13.20 10.68
CA ALA A 749 40.87 14.18 10.06
C ALA A 749 40.73 14.16 8.52
N ALA A 750 41.36 15.11 7.82
CA ALA A 750 41.38 15.11 6.35
C ALA A 750 41.88 13.76 5.75
N TYR A 751 41.12 13.19 4.81
CA TYR A 751 41.37 11.88 4.19
C TYR A 751 41.30 11.92 2.65
N PRO A 752 41.89 10.93 1.94
CA PRO A 752 41.86 10.88 0.48
C PRO A 752 40.61 10.21 -0.12
N HIS A 753 39.94 9.32 0.63
CA HIS A 753 38.81 8.49 0.18
C HIS A 753 37.70 9.29 -0.53
N LEU A 754 37.06 8.65 -1.50
CA LEU A 754 35.93 9.20 -2.25
C LEU A 754 34.64 8.45 -1.89
N PRO A 755 33.49 9.14 -1.81
CA PRO A 755 32.23 8.49 -1.50
C PRO A 755 31.78 7.60 -2.66
N VAL A 756 31.15 6.47 -2.32
CA VAL A 756 30.60 5.50 -3.29
C VAL A 756 29.10 5.63 -3.47
N ALA A 757 28.41 6.24 -2.49
CA ALA A 757 26.98 6.52 -2.58
C ALA A 757 26.59 7.70 -1.68
N LEU A 758 25.46 8.33 -2.00
CA LEU A 758 24.69 9.19 -1.09
C LEU A 758 23.33 8.54 -0.80
N THR A 759 22.90 8.56 0.46
CA THR A 759 21.60 8.03 0.91
C THR A 759 20.90 9.02 1.84
N GLU A 760 19.63 8.77 2.19
CA GLU A 760 18.88 9.60 3.14
C GLU A 760 19.69 9.95 4.41
N ASP A 761 19.54 11.20 4.85
CA ASP A 761 20.15 11.70 6.08
C ASP A 761 19.39 11.22 7.32
N GLN A 762 19.99 11.38 8.49
CA GLN A 762 19.36 10.96 9.75
C GLN A 762 18.01 11.65 10.03
N PRO A 763 17.03 10.97 10.67
CA PRO A 763 15.75 11.55 11.00
C PRO A 763 15.87 12.78 11.91
N LEU A 764 14.90 13.70 11.80
CA LEU A 764 14.82 14.87 12.66
C LEU A 764 14.55 14.46 14.13
N ALA A 765 15.17 15.19 15.07
CA ALA A 765 14.91 14.98 16.49
C ALA A 765 13.51 15.48 16.89
N THR A 766 12.72 14.62 17.52
CA THR A 766 11.31 14.85 17.88
C THR A 766 11.07 14.93 19.39
N ALA A 767 12.11 15.22 20.17
CA ALA A 767 12.10 15.15 21.64
C ALA A 767 10.96 15.96 22.31
N SER A 768 10.67 17.19 21.86
CA SER A 768 9.58 18.00 22.45
C SER A 768 8.20 17.44 22.14
N ILE A 769 8.04 16.82 20.97
CA ILE A 769 6.79 16.21 20.51
C ILE A 769 6.54 14.92 21.29
N GLU A 770 7.55 14.05 21.40
CA GLU A 770 7.50 12.84 22.23
C GLU A 770 7.18 13.16 23.69
N ALA A 771 7.82 14.18 24.27
CA ALA A 771 7.53 14.63 25.63
C ALA A 771 6.08 15.11 25.80
N ALA A 772 5.53 15.83 24.81
CA ALA A 772 4.14 16.28 24.84
C ALA A 772 3.13 15.11 24.77
N ILE A 773 3.42 14.07 23.98
CA ILE A 773 2.58 12.86 23.92
C ILE A 773 2.69 12.07 25.23
N ALA A 774 3.90 11.92 25.78
CA ALA A 774 4.12 11.25 27.07
C ALA A 774 3.37 11.95 28.22
N ASP A 775 3.32 13.29 28.23
CA ASP A 775 2.49 14.06 29.18
C ASP A 775 1.01 13.69 29.09
N ILE A 776 0.48 13.55 27.86
CA ILE A 776 -0.91 13.15 27.63
C ILE A 776 -1.13 11.71 28.07
N ALA A 777 -0.22 10.79 27.74
CA ALA A 777 -0.27 9.39 28.17
C ALA A 777 -0.26 9.26 29.70
N ARG A 778 0.58 10.03 30.42
CA ARG A 778 0.55 10.10 31.89
C ARG A 778 -0.79 10.61 32.41
N SER A 779 -1.31 11.69 31.83
CA SER A 779 -2.61 12.24 32.22
C SER A 779 -3.72 11.22 32.04
N VAL A 780 -3.72 10.49 30.92
CA VAL A 780 -4.69 9.42 30.64
C VAL A 780 -4.55 8.29 31.64
N GLY A 781 -3.34 7.76 31.83
CA GLY A 781 -3.07 6.67 32.77
C GLY A 781 -3.50 7.00 34.21
N SER A 782 -3.29 8.24 34.65
CA SER A 782 -3.71 8.70 35.98
C SER A 782 -5.23 8.89 36.15
N SER A 783 -6.00 8.90 35.06
CA SER A 783 -7.45 9.13 35.05
C SER A 783 -8.26 7.86 34.78
N LEU A 784 -7.60 6.74 34.46
CA LEU A 784 -8.25 5.47 34.14
C LEU A 784 -9.18 4.99 35.28
N PRO A 785 -10.36 4.44 34.97
CA PRO A 785 -10.83 4.02 33.64
C PRO A 785 -11.42 5.14 32.75
N SER A 786 -11.47 6.40 33.21
CA SER A 786 -12.06 7.52 32.47
C SER A 786 -11.02 8.33 31.69
N LEU A 787 -11.36 8.78 30.47
CA LEU A 787 -10.47 9.63 29.69
C LEU A 787 -10.68 11.13 30.02
N PRO A 788 -9.61 11.93 30.14
CA PRO A 788 -9.73 13.35 30.45
C PRO A 788 -10.38 14.12 29.29
N ALA A 789 -11.12 15.17 29.62
CA ALA A 789 -11.75 16.07 28.65
C ALA A 789 -10.70 16.95 27.96
N GLN A 790 -10.20 16.51 26.80
CA GLN A 790 -9.21 17.22 25.99
C GLN A 790 -9.55 17.11 24.50
N PRO A 791 -9.32 18.17 23.70
CA PRO A 791 -9.74 18.18 22.30
C PRO A 791 -9.04 17.12 21.46
N GLY A 792 -7.77 16.78 21.74
CA GLY A 792 -7.08 15.68 21.07
C GLY A 792 -7.73 14.32 21.33
N LEU A 793 -8.20 14.06 22.55
CA LEU A 793 -8.88 12.81 22.92
C LEU A 793 -10.32 12.74 22.40
N ASP A 794 -11.01 13.88 22.28
CA ASP A 794 -12.31 13.97 21.61
C ASP A 794 -12.21 13.52 20.13
N ILE A 795 -11.11 13.90 19.45
CA ILE A 795 -10.83 13.46 18.06
C ILE A 795 -10.61 11.94 18.01
N LEU A 796 -9.78 11.37 18.89
CA LEU A 796 -9.52 9.92 18.91
C LEU A 796 -10.80 9.11 19.14
N ARG A 797 -11.71 9.61 19.98
CA ARG A 797 -13.03 8.99 20.23
C ARG A 797 -14.04 9.20 19.09
N LYS A 798 -13.73 10.04 18.10
CA LYS A 798 -14.68 10.53 17.08
C LYS A 798 -15.95 11.11 17.70
N GLN A 799 -15.82 11.69 18.90
CA GLN A 799 -16.95 12.25 19.63
C GLN A 799 -17.42 13.53 18.92
N PRO A 800 -18.74 13.76 18.75
CA PRO A 800 -19.23 15.05 18.27
C PRO A 800 -18.63 16.21 19.09
N PRO A 801 -18.26 17.34 18.44
CA PRO A 801 -17.76 18.52 19.12
C PRO A 801 -18.65 18.93 20.31
N ARG A 802 -18.01 19.17 21.46
CA ARG A 802 -18.74 19.55 22.68
C ARG A 802 -18.99 21.04 22.71
N PHE A 803 -20.25 21.42 22.77
CA PHE A 803 -20.72 22.80 22.83
C PHE A 803 -21.34 23.09 24.20
N ARG A 804 -21.26 24.33 24.67
CA ARG A 804 -21.81 24.75 25.98
C ARG A 804 -23.32 24.90 25.96
N SER A 805 -23.84 25.45 24.88
CA SER A 805 -25.25 25.79 24.72
C SER A 805 -25.84 25.36 23.39
N LEU A 806 -25.02 25.20 22.34
CA LEU A 806 -25.48 24.73 21.03
C LEU A 806 -25.68 23.20 21.03
N PRO A 807 -26.68 22.69 20.30
CA PRO A 807 -26.87 21.24 20.12
C PRO A 807 -25.88 20.61 19.12
N GLY A 808 -25.13 21.43 18.39
CA GLY A 808 -24.18 21.04 17.35
C GLY A 808 -23.57 22.28 16.68
N PRO A 809 -22.80 22.13 15.58
CA PRO A 809 -22.25 23.25 14.85
C PRO A 809 -23.35 24.25 14.43
N ALA A 810 -23.08 25.55 14.60
CA ALA A 810 -23.99 26.62 14.20
C ALA A 810 -24.36 26.53 12.72
N GLU A 811 -25.63 26.78 12.39
CA GLU A 811 -26.11 26.73 11.01
C GLU A 811 -25.42 27.78 10.12
N VAL A 812 -25.12 27.37 8.88
CA VAL A 812 -24.55 28.25 7.86
C VAL A 812 -25.68 29.09 7.26
N ARG A 813 -25.53 30.40 7.34
CA ARG A 813 -26.49 31.34 6.73
C ARG A 813 -26.04 31.69 5.32
N HIS A 814 -27.00 31.92 4.43
CA HIS A 814 -26.73 32.38 3.07
C HIS A 814 -26.87 33.90 2.97
N GLY A 815 -25.93 34.53 2.27
CA GLY A 815 -25.96 35.93 1.93
C GLY A 815 -27.02 36.26 0.86
N PRO A 816 -27.20 37.56 0.53
CA PRO A 816 -28.17 38.01 -0.48
C PRO A 816 -27.89 37.47 -1.89
N ASP A 817 -26.64 37.11 -2.18
CA ASP A 817 -26.17 36.51 -3.43
C ASP A 817 -26.22 34.97 -3.42
N GLY A 818 -26.77 34.37 -2.35
CA GLY A 818 -26.84 32.93 -2.15
C GLY A 818 -25.56 32.29 -1.57
N SER A 819 -24.48 33.06 -1.39
CA SER A 819 -23.21 32.53 -0.87
C SER A 819 -23.30 32.13 0.61
N ALA A 820 -22.69 31.01 0.97
CA ALA A 820 -22.69 30.50 2.34
C ALA A 820 -21.66 31.24 3.22
N ASP A 821 -22.10 31.87 4.32
CA ASP A 821 -21.22 32.56 5.29
C ASP A 821 -20.68 31.57 6.34
N TYR A 822 -19.77 30.70 5.88
CA TYR A 822 -19.07 29.75 6.74
C TYR A 822 -18.24 30.43 7.82
N ALA A 823 -17.66 31.61 7.54
CA ALA A 823 -16.82 32.32 8.50
C ALA A 823 -17.64 32.72 9.73
N ALA A 824 -18.90 33.16 9.57
CA ALA A 824 -19.78 33.48 10.70
C ALA A 824 -20.19 32.25 11.49
N ALA A 825 -20.60 31.18 10.80
CA ALA A 825 -21.00 29.93 11.44
C ALA A 825 -19.86 29.30 12.24
N ILE A 826 -18.66 29.20 11.65
CA ILE A 826 -17.46 28.66 12.31
C ILE A 826 -17.08 29.53 13.52
N THR A 827 -17.11 30.86 13.40
CA THR A 827 -16.81 31.77 14.52
C THR A 827 -17.80 31.57 15.67
N ALA A 828 -19.10 31.47 15.37
CA ALA A 828 -20.14 31.23 16.38
C ALA A 828 -19.96 29.88 17.09
N SER A 829 -19.68 28.82 16.33
CA SER A 829 -19.38 27.49 16.86
C SER A 829 -18.16 27.50 17.78
N LEU A 830 -17.05 28.13 17.36
CA LEU A 830 -15.82 28.19 18.15
C LEU A 830 -16.00 28.94 19.48
N ARG A 831 -16.84 29.99 19.51
CA ARG A 831 -17.16 30.72 20.75
C ARG A 831 -17.89 29.85 21.77
N ASP A 832 -18.79 28.99 21.32
CA ASP A 832 -19.57 28.09 22.19
C ASP A 832 -18.87 26.75 22.46
N LEU A 833 -17.79 26.45 21.74
CA LEU A 833 -17.03 25.21 21.87
C LEU A 833 -16.39 25.07 23.26
N ASP A 834 -16.67 23.95 23.93
CA ASP A 834 -16.18 23.65 25.27
C ASP A 834 -15.02 22.66 25.27
N ARG A 835 -13.80 23.21 25.26
CA ARG A 835 -12.55 22.45 25.35
C ARG A 835 -12.48 21.24 24.40
N SER A 836 -12.97 21.43 23.18
CA SER A 836 -13.14 20.40 22.16
C SER A 836 -12.56 20.88 20.81
N TYR A 837 -12.87 20.18 19.72
CA TYR A 837 -12.40 20.48 18.37
C TYR A 837 -13.55 20.86 17.45
N LEU A 838 -13.25 21.50 16.33
CA LEU A 838 -14.17 21.73 15.23
C LEU A 838 -13.46 21.41 13.91
N ALA A 839 -14.04 20.55 13.08
CA ALA A 839 -13.47 20.14 11.82
C ALA A 839 -14.06 20.92 10.63
N VAL A 840 -13.22 21.30 9.68
CA VAL A 840 -13.62 21.96 8.43
C VAL A 840 -12.88 21.32 7.28
N GLN A 841 -13.64 20.64 6.42
CA GLN A 841 -13.14 20.16 5.14
C GLN A 841 -13.33 21.23 4.08
N GLY A 842 -12.23 21.67 3.46
CA GLY A 842 -12.23 22.66 2.38
C GLY A 842 -11.67 22.09 1.08
N PRO A 843 -12.53 21.55 0.19
CA PRO A 843 -12.15 21.09 -1.14
C PRO A 843 -11.44 22.16 -2.01
N PRO A 844 -10.83 21.79 -3.15
CA PRO A 844 -10.17 22.71 -4.07
C PRO A 844 -11.04 23.88 -4.51
N GLY A 845 -10.52 25.11 -4.35
CA GLY A 845 -11.18 26.33 -4.77
C GLY A 845 -12.31 26.81 -3.86
N THR A 846 -12.57 26.15 -2.73
CA THR A 846 -13.66 26.53 -1.80
C THR A 846 -13.34 27.68 -0.86
N GLY A 847 -12.12 28.21 -0.94
CA GLY A 847 -11.71 29.34 -0.10
C GLY A 847 -11.35 28.98 1.34
N LYS A 848 -10.92 27.74 1.62
CA LYS A 848 -10.46 27.30 2.97
C LYS A 848 -9.61 28.35 3.70
N THR A 849 -8.53 28.80 3.07
CA THR A 849 -7.61 29.81 3.66
C THR A 849 -8.29 31.17 3.83
N PHE A 850 -9.20 31.56 2.93
CA PHE A 850 -9.98 32.79 3.04
C PHE A 850 -10.94 32.73 4.24
N VAL A 851 -11.68 31.63 4.39
CA VAL A 851 -12.58 31.40 5.53
C VAL A 851 -11.79 31.37 6.84
N GLY A 852 -10.68 30.61 6.88
CA GLY A 852 -9.79 30.54 8.04
C GLY A 852 -9.24 31.90 8.46
N ALA A 853 -8.79 32.72 7.50
CA ALA A 853 -8.29 34.07 7.75
C ALA A 853 -9.35 34.99 8.40
N HIS A 854 -10.60 34.95 7.93
CA HIS A 854 -11.69 35.74 8.51
C HIS A 854 -12.08 35.27 9.91
N VAL A 855 -12.08 33.95 10.15
CA VAL A 855 -12.33 33.39 11.49
C VAL A 855 -11.23 33.84 12.47
N ILE A 856 -9.96 33.74 12.06
CA ILE A 856 -8.82 34.20 12.87
C ILE A 856 -8.94 35.69 13.17
N GLY A 857 -9.20 36.52 12.15
CA GLY A 857 -9.35 37.97 12.31
C GLY A 857 -10.42 38.36 13.33
N ARG A 858 -11.61 37.75 13.24
CA ARG A 858 -12.73 37.99 14.16
C ARG A 858 -12.35 37.63 15.62
N LEU A 859 -11.76 36.45 15.83
CA LEU A 859 -11.41 35.98 17.17
C LEU A 859 -10.24 36.76 17.78
N VAL A 860 -9.22 37.13 17.00
CA VAL A 860 -8.11 37.96 17.47
C VAL A 860 -8.61 39.35 17.87
N ALA A 861 -9.53 39.95 17.10
CA ALA A 861 -10.16 41.23 17.45
C ALA A 861 -10.98 41.16 18.75
N GLU A 862 -11.51 39.98 19.10
CA GLU A 862 -12.18 39.69 20.38
C GLU A 862 -11.20 39.43 21.54
N GLY A 863 -9.89 39.49 21.29
CA GLY A 863 -8.87 39.30 22.30
C GLY A 863 -8.37 37.87 22.45
N TRP A 864 -8.71 36.96 21.54
CA TRP A 864 -8.26 35.56 21.61
C TRP A 864 -6.79 35.42 21.25
N LYS A 865 -6.10 34.51 21.95
CA LYS A 865 -4.76 34.05 21.58
C LYS A 865 -4.88 32.87 20.63
N VAL A 866 -4.55 33.09 19.36
CA VAL A 866 -4.70 32.11 18.28
C VAL A 866 -3.33 31.63 17.80
N GLY A 867 -3.15 30.32 17.74
CA GLY A 867 -1.99 29.68 17.13
C GLY A 867 -2.31 29.09 15.76
N VAL A 868 -1.34 29.10 14.85
CA VAL A 868 -1.41 28.40 13.55
C VAL A 868 -0.26 27.40 13.44
N VAL A 869 -0.61 26.14 13.16
CA VAL A 869 0.36 25.06 12.92
C VAL A 869 0.03 24.33 11.62
N ALA A 870 1.07 23.89 10.92
CA ALA A 870 0.99 23.03 9.74
C ALA A 870 2.30 22.24 9.59
N GLN A 871 2.38 21.35 8.60
CA GLN A 871 3.59 20.57 8.33
C GLN A 871 4.79 21.40 7.87
N SER A 872 4.57 22.52 7.16
CA SER A 872 5.64 23.33 6.58
C SER A 872 5.54 24.81 6.95
N HIS A 873 6.69 25.49 7.00
CA HIS A 873 6.75 26.92 7.29
C HIS A 873 5.96 27.77 6.29
N ASN A 874 6.00 27.41 5.00
CA ASN A 874 5.32 28.16 3.94
C ASN A 874 3.79 28.11 4.09
N VAL A 875 3.23 26.96 4.50
CA VAL A 875 1.78 26.83 4.74
C VAL A 875 1.35 27.71 5.90
N VAL A 876 2.12 27.71 7.00
CA VAL A 876 1.86 28.59 8.16
C VAL A 876 1.92 30.05 7.73
N GLU A 877 2.99 30.48 7.06
CA GLU A 877 3.16 31.87 6.60
C GLU A 877 2.04 32.31 5.66
N ASN A 878 1.60 31.45 4.75
CA ASN A 878 0.49 31.76 3.84
C ASN A 878 -0.80 32.08 4.61
N LEU A 879 -1.17 31.29 5.62
CA LEU A 879 -2.36 31.58 6.42
C LEU A 879 -2.19 32.83 7.28
N LEU A 880 -1.01 33.08 7.84
CA LEU A 880 -0.71 34.32 8.58
C LEU A 880 -0.82 35.56 7.69
N CYS A 881 -0.21 35.55 6.51
CA CYS A 881 -0.30 36.64 5.54
C CYS A 881 -1.77 36.90 5.17
N ARG A 882 -2.55 35.85 4.88
CA ARG A 882 -3.98 35.99 4.57
C ARG A 882 -4.81 36.53 5.74
N ALA A 883 -4.48 36.14 6.98
CA ALA A 883 -5.13 36.67 8.16
C ALA A 883 -4.87 38.19 8.32
N VAL A 884 -3.69 38.68 7.93
CA VAL A 884 -3.38 40.12 7.89
C VAL A 884 -4.11 40.81 6.74
N GLU A 885 -3.88 40.34 5.50
CA GLU A 885 -4.35 41.00 4.27
C GLU A 885 -5.88 41.05 4.15
N VAL A 886 -6.54 39.94 4.50
CA VAL A 886 -7.97 39.75 4.24
C VAL A 886 -8.75 39.57 5.55
N GLY A 887 -8.15 38.91 6.54
CA GLY A 887 -8.75 38.76 7.86
C GLY A 887 -8.72 40.03 8.72
N GLY A 888 -7.91 41.03 8.36
CA GLY A 888 -7.79 42.30 9.08
C GLY A 888 -7.03 42.21 10.41
N VAL A 889 -6.18 41.19 10.61
CA VAL A 889 -5.31 41.09 11.79
C VAL A 889 -4.22 42.17 11.73
N ASP A 890 -4.04 42.92 12.82
CA ASP A 890 -2.96 43.91 12.93
C ASP A 890 -1.57 43.20 12.90
N PRO A 891 -0.68 43.55 11.95
CA PRO A 891 0.65 42.94 11.87
C PRO A 891 1.50 43.10 13.14
N ALA A 892 1.20 44.07 14.01
CA ALA A 892 1.92 44.28 15.27
C ALA A 892 1.67 43.18 16.32
N VAL A 893 0.57 42.41 16.18
CA VAL A 893 0.22 41.30 17.09
C VAL A 893 0.45 39.92 16.47
N VAL A 894 1.18 39.86 15.35
CA VAL A 894 1.55 38.61 14.66
C VAL A 894 3.00 38.26 14.97
N GLY A 895 3.28 37.02 15.38
CA GLY A 895 4.64 36.56 15.67
C GLY A 895 4.94 35.16 15.15
N LYS A 896 6.06 35.00 14.43
CA LYS A 896 6.55 33.71 13.94
C LYS A 896 8.05 33.75 13.69
N LYS A 897 8.79 32.74 14.17
CA LYS A 897 10.20 32.55 13.77
C LYS A 897 10.34 32.22 12.28
N LEU A 898 11.22 32.96 11.60
CA LEU A 898 11.59 32.70 10.21
C LEU A 898 12.76 31.72 10.13
N ALA A 899 12.71 30.77 9.18
CA ALA A 899 13.81 29.85 8.92
C ALA A 899 15.01 30.58 8.28
N ALA A 900 14.72 31.56 7.41
CA ALA A 900 15.67 32.49 6.83
C ALA A 900 15.01 33.88 6.67
N PRO A 901 15.78 34.98 6.73
CA PRO A 901 15.24 36.33 6.53
C PRO A 901 14.61 36.49 5.14
N HIS A 902 13.35 36.92 5.10
CA HIS A 902 12.62 37.30 3.89
C HIS A 902 11.46 38.25 4.24
N ASP A 903 10.83 38.84 3.23
CA ASP A 903 9.77 39.83 3.43
C ASP A 903 8.47 39.17 3.90
N VAL A 904 7.95 39.67 5.03
CA VAL A 904 6.66 39.28 5.63
C VAL A 904 5.95 40.53 6.13
N PRO A 905 4.60 40.55 6.23
CA PRO A 905 3.87 41.75 6.62
C PRO A 905 3.99 42.11 8.11
N TRP A 906 4.55 41.25 8.96
CA TRP A 906 4.77 41.47 10.40
C TRP A 906 6.25 41.67 10.76
N THR A 907 6.54 42.19 11.96
CA THR A 907 7.92 42.52 12.38
C THR A 907 8.51 41.55 13.42
N LEU A 908 7.66 40.81 14.14
CA LEU A 908 8.06 39.92 15.23
C LEU A 908 8.46 38.55 14.69
N THR A 909 9.76 38.31 14.57
CA THR A 909 10.32 37.19 13.79
C THR A 909 11.26 36.26 14.58
N SER A 910 11.30 36.37 15.91
CA SER A 910 12.13 35.53 16.79
C SER A 910 11.33 34.66 17.76
N ASP A 911 11.96 33.59 18.28
CA ASP A 911 11.36 32.71 19.30
C ASP A 911 10.92 33.49 20.55
N GLY A 912 11.71 34.49 20.94
CA GLY A 912 11.41 35.34 22.10
C GLY A 912 10.18 36.22 21.89
N ASP A 913 9.82 36.54 20.65
CA ASP A 913 8.66 37.37 20.35
C ASP A 913 7.34 36.60 20.51
N VAL A 914 7.33 35.32 20.13
CA VAL A 914 6.16 34.42 20.32
C VAL A 914 5.78 34.35 21.79
N SER A 915 6.75 34.07 22.66
CA SER A 915 6.52 33.99 24.11
C SER A 915 6.06 35.33 24.70
N ARG A 916 6.58 36.45 24.18
CA ARG A 916 6.18 37.80 24.59
C ARG A 916 4.73 38.10 24.23
N LEU A 917 4.29 37.79 23.02
CA LEU A 917 2.90 37.98 22.59
C LEU A 917 1.93 37.14 23.43
N LEU A 918 2.27 35.87 23.66
CA LEU A 918 1.45 34.98 24.49
C LEU A 918 1.38 35.42 25.95
N SER A 919 2.34 36.19 26.45
CA SER A 919 2.32 36.77 27.79
C SER A 919 1.61 38.12 27.87
N ALA A 920 1.41 38.79 26.73
CA ALA A 920 0.75 40.09 26.67
C ALA A 920 -0.77 39.99 26.89
N SER A 921 -1.38 41.13 27.23
CA SER A 921 -2.84 41.30 27.28
C SER A 921 -3.41 41.57 25.89
N GLY A 922 -4.57 41.01 25.57
CA GLY A 922 -5.22 41.15 24.27
C GLY A 922 -4.98 39.96 23.35
N GLY A 923 -5.56 40.04 22.15
CA GLY A 923 -5.48 38.98 21.16
C GLY A 923 -4.16 39.03 20.40
N CYS A 924 -3.68 37.85 20.00
CA CYS A 924 -2.48 37.73 19.19
C CYS A 924 -2.58 36.53 18.26
N LEU A 925 -1.77 36.55 17.20
CA LEU A 925 -1.65 35.47 16.24
C LEU A 925 -0.21 34.97 16.22
N VAL A 926 0.01 33.72 16.59
CA VAL A 926 1.34 33.10 16.57
C VAL A 926 1.39 31.94 15.60
N GLY A 927 2.50 31.78 14.87
CA GLY A 927 2.67 30.69 13.90
C GLY A 927 3.94 29.90 14.14
N GLY A 928 3.88 28.59 13.89
CA GLY A 928 5.04 27.71 13.98
C GLY A 928 4.75 26.28 13.55
N THR A 929 5.77 25.44 13.52
CA THR A 929 5.61 24.00 13.28
C THR A 929 5.24 23.28 14.58
N ALA A 930 5.06 21.95 14.54
CA ALA A 930 4.79 21.15 15.74
C ALA A 930 5.84 21.36 16.85
N TRP A 931 7.11 21.58 16.49
CA TRP A 931 8.18 21.92 17.44
C TRP A 931 7.93 23.23 18.18
N THR A 932 7.43 24.26 17.50
CA THR A 932 7.08 25.53 18.16
C THR A 932 5.93 25.33 19.14
N MET A 933 4.89 24.58 18.75
CA MET A 933 3.69 24.37 19.58
C MET A 933 3.93 23.43 20.76
N THR A 934 4.92 22.54 20.68
CA THR A 934 5.31 21.63 21.78
C THR A 934 6.49 22.16 22.61
N GLY A 935 7.15 23.22 22.13
CA GLY A 935 8.30 23.84 22.75
C GLY A 935 7.97 24.70 23.98
N LYS A 936 9.01 25.31 24.56
CA LYS A 936 8.89 26.15 25.77
C LYS A 936 8.28 27.53 25.47
N GLU A 937 8.31 27.95 24.22
CA GLU A 937 7.84 29.24 23.73
C GLU A 937 6.31 29.34 23.77
N VAL A 938 5.61 28.20 23.68
CA VAL A 938 4.14 28.08 23.72
C VAL A 938 3.74 27.18 24.91
N PRO A 939 3.51 27.74 26.11
CA PRO A 939 3.12 26.95 27.28
C PRO A 939 1.80 26.18 27.07
N ALA A 940 1.65 25.05 27.76
CA ALA A 940 0.43 24.25 27.69
C ALA A 940 -0.82 25.07 28.04
N GLY A 941 -1.85 25.00 27.18
CA GLY A 941 -3.11 25.73 27.33
C GLY A 941 -2.99 27.26 27.25
N SER A 942 -1.89 27.82 26.75
CA SER A 942 -1.72 29.28 26.60
C SER A 942 -2.54 29.87 25.44
N LEU A 943 -2.97 29.03 24.49
CA LEU A 943 -3.79 29.44 23.36
C LEU A 943 -5.28 29.17 23.65
N ASP A 944 -6.13 30.12 23.27
CA ASP A 944 -7.58 29.93 23.29
C ASP A 944 -8.03 29.03 22.14
N LEU A 945 -7.31 29.10 21.01
CA LEU A 945 -7.53 28.32 19.79
C LEU A 945 -6.20 27.97 19.13
N LEU A 946 -6.04 26.71 18.70
CA LEU A 946 -5.01 26.30 17.75
C LEU A 946 -5.69 25.89 16.43
N VAL A 947 -5.29 26.55 15.35
CA VAL A 947 -5.68 26.22 13.98
C VAL A 947 -4.63 25.29 13.41
N ILE A 948 -5.04 24.09 13.03
CA ILE A 948 -4.22 23.13 12.29
C ILE A 948 -4.59 23.27 10.81
N ASP A 949 -3.77 23.95 10.03
CA ASP A 949 -3.97 24.05 8.57
C ASP A 949 -3.34 22.85 7.85
N GLU A 950 -3.93 22.46 6.73
CA GLU A 950 -3.68 21.19 6.06
C GLU A 950 -3.81 19.98 7.00
N ALA A 951 -4.83 19.98 7.87
CA ALA A 951 -5.14 18.89 8.79
C ALA A 951 -5.48 17.54 8.09
N GLY A 952 -5.69 17.54 6.77
CA GLY A 952 -5.75 16.34 5.94
C GLY A 952 -4.39 15.67 5.70
N GLN A 953 -3.30 16.37 6.03
CA GLN A 953 -1.90 15.94 5.99
C GLN A 953 -1.24 16.10 7.37
N PHE A 954 -1.99 16.08 8.47
CA PHE A 954 -1.40 16.24 9.80
C PHE A 954 -1.76 15.02 10.65
N SER A 955 -0.76 14.17 10.94
CA SER A 955 -0.98 12.89 11.63
C SER A 955 -1.67 13.05 12.98
N LEU A 956 -2.43 12.03 13.39
CA LEU A 956 -3.10 12.01 14.69
C LEU A 956 -2.12 12.08 15.87
N ALA A 957 -0.97 11.40 15.78
CA ALA A 957 0.08 11.50 16.81
C ALA A 957 0.56 12.94 17.00
N ASN A 958 0.87 13.65 15.90
CA ASN A 958 1.26 15.05 15.95
C ASN A 958 0.11 15.97 16.39
N THR A 959 -1.13 15.68 15.96
CA THR A 959 -2.34 16.39 16.37
C THR A 959 -2.53 16.30 17.89
N LEU A 960 -2.35 15.10 18.45
CA LEU A 960 -2.41 14.87 19.89
C LEU A 960 -1.33 15.68 20.61
N ALA A 961 -0.08 15.65 20.13
CA ALA A 961 1.03 16.38 20.72
C ALA A 961 0.79 17.90 20.77
N VAL A 962 0.40 18.50 19.64
CA VAL A 962 0.16 19.96 19.57
C VAL A 962 -1.13 20.38 20.27
N SER A 963 -2.09 19.46 20.48
CA SER A 963 -3.34 19.77 21.17
C SER A 963 -3.14 20.31 22.59
N ARG A 964 -2.03 19.95 23.25
CA ARG A 964 -1.63 20.44 24.57
C ARG A 964 -1.49 21.98 24.61
N ALA A 965 -1.14 22.61 23.49
CA ALA A 965 -0.90 24.06 23.43
C ALA A 965 -2.17 24.90 23.60
N ALA A 966 -3.35 24.32 23.33
CA ALA A 966 -4.59 25.08 23.23
C ALA A 966 -5.77 24.47 23.98
N ARG A 967 -6.75 25.31 24.26
CA ARG A 967 -8.02 24.87 24.84
C ARG A 967 -8.97 24.33 23.77
N ARG A 968 -8.88 24.80 22.53
CA ARG A 968 -9.76 24.45 21.42
C ARG A 968 -8.96 24.21 20.16
N LEU A 969 -9.45 23.33 19.28
CA LEU A 969 -8.83 23.05 17.99
C LEU A 969 -9.77 23.42 16.84
N LEU A 970 -9.22 24.04 15.79
CA LEU A 970 -9.87 24.16 14.49
C LEU A 970 -9.02 23.37 13.47
N LEU A 971 -9.58 22.30 12.93
CA LEU A 971 -8.95 21.50 11.90
C LEU A 971 -9.38 22.04 10.53
N LEU A 972 -8.45 22.61 9.76
CA LEU A 972 -8.67 23.09 8.40
C LEU A 972 -7.88 22.23 7.43
N GLY A 973 -8.52 21.63 6.43
CA GLY A 973 -7.79 20.85 5.43
C GLY A 973 -8.69 20.10 4.48
N ASP A 974 -8.13 19.16 3.74
CA ASP A 974 -8.88 18.27 2.88
C ASP A 974 -8.22 16.88 2.85
N PRO A 975 -8.83 15.84 3.46
CA PRO A 975 -8.28 14.48 3.44
C PRO A 975 -8.33 13.84 2.04
N GLN A 976 -9.04 14.44 1.07
CA GLN A 976 -9.14 13.94 -0.31
C GLN A 976 -8.05 14.51 -1.24
N GLN A 977 -7.16 15.37 -0.71
CA GLN A 977 -5.93 15.81 -1.39
C GLN A 977 -4.74 14.96 -0.93
N LEU A 978 -3.50 15.33 -1.28
CA LEU A 978 -2.32 14.48 -1.04
C LEU A 978 -2.30 13.95 0.41
N PRO A 979 -2.10 12.64 0.62
CA PRO A 979 -2.12 12.03 1.96
C PRO A 979 -0.85 12.34 2.76
N GLN A 980 -0.91 12.06 4.06
CA GLN A 980 0.26 12.02 4.95
C GLN A 980 1.26 10.95 4.45
N VAL A 981 2.55 11.29 4.44
CA VAL A 981 3.61 10.30 4.23
C VAL A 981 4.00 9.70 5.59
N THR A 982 3.94 8.38 5.70
CA THR A 982 4.36 7.58 6.84
C THR A 982 5.32 6.48 6.37
N GLN A 983 6.30 6.10 7.20
CA GLN A 983 7.29 5.08 6.84
C GLN A 983 7.18 3.82 7.71
N GLY A 984 6.83 3.97 8.99
CA GLY A 984 6.71 2.91 9.98
C GLY A 984 5.32 2.29 10.03
N ALA A 985 5.28 1.06 10.55
CA ALA A 985 4.03 0.38 10.90
C ALA A 985 3.63 0.76 12.33
N HIS A 986 2.33 0.96 12.56
CA HIS A 986 1.77 1.30 13.86
C HIS A 986 0.65 0.32 14.23
N PRO A 987 0.50 -0.05 15.52
CA PRO A 987 -0.54 -0.99 15.95
C PRO A 987 -1.95 -0.39 15.85
N GLU A 988 -2.04 0.93 15.90
CA GLU A 988 -3.27 1.71 15.75
C GLU A 988 -3.05 2.78 14.66
N PRO A 989 -4.10 3.30 14.00
CA PRO A 989 -4.01 4.23 12.87
C PRO A 989 -3.64 5.66 13.31
N VAL A 990 -2.58 5.82 14.10
CA VAL A 990 -2.10 7.12 14.62
C VAL A 990 -1.28 7.91 13.58
N ASP A 991 -0.93 7.26 12.48
CA ASP A 991 -0.31 7.80 11.27
C ASP A 991 -1.32 8.42 10.30
N GLU A 992 -2.61 8.11 10.43
CA GLU A 992 -3.67 8.79 9.66
C GLU A 992 -3.77 10.28 10.00
N SER A 993 -4.29 11.07 9.06
CA SER A 993 -4.54 12.49 9.30
C SER A 993 -5.78 12.70 10.18
N ALA A 994 -5.79 13.75 10.99
CA ALA A 994 -6.92 14.04 11.88
C ALA A 994 -8.26 14.15 11.15
N LEU A 995 -8.28 14.80 9.97
CA LEU A 995 -9.50 14.86 9.16
C LEU A 995 -9.85 13.52 8.50
N GLY A 996 -8.87 12.72 8.08
CA GLY A 996 -9.12 11.38 7.54
C GLY A 996 -9.77 10.46 8.57
N TRP A 997 -9.24 10.46 9.80
CA TRP A 997 -9.78 9.70 10.92
C TRP A 997 -11.24 10.07 11.24
N LEU A 998 -11.53 11.37 11.32
CA LEU A 998 -12.87 11.89 11.60
C LEU A 998 -13.85 11.62 10.46
N ALA A 999 -13.39 11.69 9.20
CA ALA A 999 -14.23 11.35 8.05
C ALA A 999 -14.61 9.87 8.03
N ALA A 1000 -13.84 8.99 8.69
CA ALA A 1000 -14.17 7.58 8.94
C ALA A 1000 -14.55 6.81 7.66
N GLY A 1001 -13.82 7.05 6.56
CA GLY A 1001 -14.05 6.42 5.27
C GLY A 1001 -15.04 7.17 4.35
N HIS A 1002 -15.72 8.20 4.83
CA HIS A 1002 -16.50 9.10 3.98
C HIS A 1002 -15.60 10.04 3.19
N ALA A 1003 -15.96 10.34 1.93
CA ALA A 1003 -15.21 11.30 1.13
C ALA A 1003 -15.47 12.75 1.60
N THR A 1004 -16.65 12.97 2.20
CA THR A 1004 -17.05 14.25 2.78
C THR A 1004 -17.27 14.17 4.29
N LEU A 1005 -16.88 15.22 5.01
CA LEU A 1005 -17.02 15.29 6.45
C LEU A 1005 -18.51 15.27 6.86
N PRO A 1006 -18.91 14.39 7.79
CA PRO A 1006 -20.26 14.39 8.35
C PRO A 1006 -20.62 15.72 9.05
N GLY A 1007 -21.81 16.26 8.78
CA GLY A 1007 -22.22 17.59 9.26
C GLY A 1007 -22.34 17.74 10.79
N TRP A 1008 -22.41 16.63 11.54
CA TRP A 1008 -22.41 16.65 13.00
C TRP A 1008 -21.01 16.78 13.61
N LEU A 1009 -19.94 16.58 12.82
CA LEU A 1009 -18.55 16.76 13.22
C LEU A 1009 -17.99 18.16 12.90
N GLY A 1010 -18.64 18.88 11.99
CA GLY A 1010 -18.17 20.18 11.53
C GLY A 1010 -18.72 20.57 10.17
N TYR A 1011 -17.90 21.25 9.35
CA TYR A 1011 -18.34 21.87 8.10
C TYR A 1011 -17.64 21.28 6.87
N PHE A 1012 -18.42 21.04 5.82
CA PHE A 1012 -17.93 20.80 4.46
C PHE A 1012 -18.18 22.04 3.62
N LEU A 1013 -17.13 22.67 3.09
CA LEU A 1013 -17.26 23.84 2.22
C LEU A 1013 -17.72 23.39 0.82
N ALA A 1014 -19.01 23.56 0.52
CA ALA A 1014 -19.62 22.97 -0.67
C ALA A 1014 -19.38 23.72 -1.99
N ASP A 1015 -18.99 25.00 -1.96
CA ASP A 1015 -18.94 25.87 -3.15
C ASP A 1015 -17.49 26.17 -3.60
N SER A 1016 -17.10 25.70 -4.78
CA SER A 1016 -15.82 26.01 -5.42
C SER A 1016 -15.89 27.28 -6.26
N TRP A 1017 -15.04 28.27 -5.93
CA TRP A 1017 -14.88 29.53 -6.66
C TRP A 1017 -13.93 29.43 -7.85
N ARG A 1018 -13.32 28.25 -8.06
CA ARG A 1018 -12.36 27.99 -9.13
C ARG A 1018 -12.99 27.38 -10.36
N MET A 1019 -13.71 26.27 -10.19
CA MET A 1019 -14.04 25.34 -11.28
C MET A 1019 -15.38 25.66 -11.92
N HIS A 1020 -15.45 25.63 -13.25
CA HIS A 1020 -16.69 25.59 -14.01
C HIS A 1020 -17.54 24.33 -13.66
N PRO A 1021 -18.90 24.39 -13.69
CA PRO A 1021 -19.80 23.31 -13.32
C PRO A 1021 -19.43 21.91 -13.84
N GLU A 1022 -19.12 21.76 -15.12
CA GLU A 1022 -18.75 20.43 -15.68
C GLU A 1022 -17.43 19.87 -15.13
N LEU A 1023 -16.41 20.73 -14.94
CA LEU A 1023 -15.15 20.31 -14.33
C LEU A 1023 -15.34 20.01 -12.84
N CYS A 1024 -16.11 20.85 -12.16
CA CYS A 1024 -16.44 20.68 -10.75
C CYS A 1024 -17.22 19.37 -10.54
N ARG A 1025 -18.16 19.04 -11.42
CA ARG A 1025 -18.92 17.79 -11.37
C ARG A 1025 -18.02 16.56 -11.45
N ALA A 1026 -17.05 16.55 -12.37
CA ALA A 1026 -16.10 15.45 -12.50
C ALA A 1026 -15.23 15.29 -11.24
N VAL A 1027 -14.72 16.41 -10.69
CA VAL A 1027 -13.93 16.41 -9.43
C VAL A 1027 -14.80 16.01 -8.23
N SER A 1028 -16.05 16.46 -8.20
CA SER A 1028 -17.02 16.19 -7.14
C SER A 1028 -17.41 14.70 -7.09
N GLN A 1029 -17.62 14.10 -8.25
CA GLN A 1029 -17.83 12.65 -8.38
C GLN A 1029 -16.55 11.88 -8.02
N LEU A 1030 -15.39 12.35 -8.49
CA LEU A 1030 -14.12 11.72 -8.19
C LEU A 1030 -13.81 11.73 -6.70
N SER A 1031 -14.12 12.77 -5.91
CA SER A 1031 -13.53 12.87 -4.56
C SER A 1031 -14.46 13.39 -3.46
N TYR A 1032 -15.69 13.80 -3.78
CA TYR A 1032 -16.55 14.52 -2.83
C TYR A 1032 -18.02 14.07 -2.85
N GLU A 1033 -18.30 12.81 -3.21
CA GLU A 1033 -19.65 12.22 -3.19
C GLU A 1033 -20.70 13.04 -3.99
N GLY A 1034 -20.28 13.82 -4.98
CA GLY A 1034 -21.17 14.72 -5.72
C GLY A 1034 -21.63 15.96 -4.93
N LYS A 1035 -21.10 16.22 -3.72
CA LYS A 1035 -21.50 17.33 -2.85
C LYS A 1035 -20.75 18.65 -3.12
N LEU A 1036 -19.62 18.60 -3.83
CA LEU A 1036 -18.91 19.81 -4.27
C LEU A 1036 -19.59 20.41 -5.51
N GLN A 1037 -19.88 21.71 -5.47
CA GLN A 1037 -20.56 22.46 -6.52
C GLN A 1037 -19.74 23.69 -6.92
N SER A 1038 -20.06 24.27 -8.07
CA SER A 1038 -19.46 25.54 -8.50
C SER A 1038 -20.19 26.72 -7.87
N ALA A 1039 -19.45 27.66 -7.29
CA ALA A 1039 -19.99 28.94 -6.87
C ALA A 1039 -20.54 29.72 -8.09
N PRO A 1040 -21.56 30.57 -7.93
CA PRO A 1040 -22.17 31.31 -9.04
C PRO A 1040 -21.16 32.13 -9.89
N ALA A 1041 -20.10 32.66 -9.28
CA ALA A 1041 -19.07 33.39 -10.02
C ALA A 1041 -18.24 32.47 -10.96
N ALA A 1042 -18.00 31.22 -10.55
CA ALA A 1042 -17.21 30.27 -11.34
C ALA A 1042 -18.00 29.69 -12.53
N SER A 1043 -19.33 29.66 -12.45
CA SER A 1043 -20.19 29.23 -13.56
C SER A 1043 -20.28 30.25 -14.70
N LEU A 1044 -19.77 31.47 -14.50
CA LEU A 1044 -19.74 32.54 -15.50
C LEU A 1044 -18.42 32.61 -16.28
N ARG A 1045 -17.50 31.67 -16.02
CA ARG A 1045 -16.27 31.51 -16.79
C ARG A 1045 -16.60 30.96 -18.17
N GLU A 1046 -15.82 31.31 -19.19
CA GLU A 1046 -16.04 30.83 -20.56
C GLU A 1046 -14.73 30.73 -21.35
N LEU A 1047 -14.54 29.62 -22.07
CA LEU A 1047 -13.49 29.47 -23.10
C LEU A 1047 -14.14 29.18 -24.45
N GLU A 1048 -13.91 30.05 -25.43
CA GLU A 1048 -14.49 29.92 -26.77
C GLU A 1048 -13.90 28.70 -27.51
N GLY A 1049 -14.76 27.87 -28.10
CA GLY A 1049 -14.36 26.81 -29.04
C GLY A 1049 -14.10 25.42 -28.44
N LEU A 1050 -13.97 25.26 -27.13
CA LEU A 1050 -13.76 23.95 -26.48
C LEU A 1050 -14.62 23.78 -25.22
N PRO A 1051 -15.31 22.65 -25.03
CA PRO A 1051 -16.20 22.46 -23.88
C PRO A 1051 -15.44 22.36 -22.55
N PRO A 1052 -16.08 22.72 -21.42
CA PRO A 1052 -15.51 22.53 -20.10
C PRO A 1052 -15.54 21.05 -19.68
N GLY A 1053 -14.85 20.71 -18.60
CA GLY A 1053 -14.84 19.35 -18.02
C GLY A 1053 -13.51 18.62 -18.18
N VAL A 1054 -13.56 17.28 -18.09
CA VAL A 1054 -12.38 16.42 -18.23
C VAL A 1054 -12.47 15.64 -19.54
N GLU A 1055 -11.41 15.66 -20.34
CA GLU A 1055 -11.27 14.85 -21.56
C GLU A 1055 -10.11 13.87 -21.40
N THR A 1056 -10.30 12.61 -21.80
CA THR A 1056 -9.19 11.66 -21.98
C THR A 1056 -8.80 11.53 -23.45
N VAL A 1057 -7.53 11.79 -23.75
CA VAL A 1057 -6.91 11.53 -25.05
C VAL A 1057 -6.08 10.25 -24.97
N PHE A 1058 -6.41 9.29 -25.81
CA PHE A 1058 -5.68 8.02 -25.89
C PHE A 1058 -4.55 8.10 -26.91
N VAL A 1059 -3.35 7.72 -26.50
CA VAL A 1059 -2.16 7.67 -27.36
C VAL A 1059 -1.58 6.26 -27.31
N ASP A 1060 -1.49 5.59 -28.45
CA ASP A 1060 -0.96 4.23 -28.51
C ASP A 1060 0.57 4.23 -28.35
N HIS A 1061 1.07 3.61 -27.28
CA HIS A 1061 2.49 3.35 -27.07
C HIS A 1061 2.68 2.15 -26.12
N THR A 1062 3.79 1.42 -26.29
CA THR A 1062 4.14 0.22 -25.49
C THR A 1062 5.56 0.33 -24.94
N GLY A 1063 5.82 -0.18 -23.74
CA GLY A 1063 7.16 -0.22 -23.14
C GLY A 1063 7.65 1.07 -22.48
N ASN A 1064 6.85 2.14 -22.47
CA ASN A 1064 7.19 3.40 -21.79
C ASN A 1064 6.92 3.28 -20.28
N THR A 1065 7.93 3.57 -19.45
CA THR A 1065 7.86 3.43 -17.98
C THR A 1065 7.61 4.76 -17.29
N THR A 1066 8.57 5.70 -17.36
CA THR A 1066 8.54 7.01 -16.69
C THR A 1066 8.52 8.20 -17.64
N SER A 1067 8.74 7.96 -18.94
CA SER A 1067 8.65 8.98 -19.99
C SER A 1067 8.08 8.42 -21.29
N SER A 1068 7.34 9.24 -22.01
CA SER A 1068 6.69 8.90 -23.29
C SER A 1068 6.82 10.08 -24.25
N ARG A 1069 7.50 9.85 -25.37
CA ARG A 1069 7.67 10.84 -26.45
C ARG A 1069 6.35 11.08 -27.18
N GLU A 1070 5.56 10.03 -27.29
CA GLU A 1070 4.24 10.03 -27.91
C GLU A 1070 3.28 10.94 -27.12
N GLU A 1071 3.24 10.79 -25.80
CA GLU A 1071 2.44 11.68 -24.95
C GLU A 1071 2.97 13.12 -24.95
N ALA A 1072 4.31 13.32 -24.95
CA ALA A 1072 4.90 14.66 -25.01
C ALA A 1072 4.55 15.39 -26.32
N ALA A 1073 4.54 14.68 -27.45
CA ALA A 1073 4.12 15.22 -28.75
C ALA A 1073 2.63 15.57 -28.76
N GLU A 1074 1.77 14.71 -28.23
CA GLU A 1074 0.33 15.01 -28.13
C GLU A 1074 0.08 16.18 -27.18
N LEU A 1075 0.86 16.32 -26.12
CA LEU A 1075 0.76 17.45 -25.20
C LEU A 1075 1.08 18.78 -25.88
N VAL A 1076 2.10 18.85 -26.73
CA VAL A 1076 2.39 20.04 -27.55
C VAL A 1076 1.21 20.36 -28.46
N ARG A 1077 0.61 19.36 -29.11
CA ARG A 1077 -0.59 19.54 -29.94
C ARG A 1077 -1.75 20.10 -29.13
N GLN A 1078 -1.98 19.59 -27.91
CA GLN A 1078 -3.01 20.13 -27.03
C GLN A 1078 -2.68 21.56 -26.60
N ALA A 1079 -1.43 21.89 -26.25
CA ALA A 1079 -1.06 23.27 -25.92
C ALA A 1079 -1.35 24.23 -27.09
N GLN A 1080 -0.92 23.88 -28.31
CA GLN A 1080 -1.18 24.66 -29.52
C GLN A 1080 -2.67 24.80 -29.84
N ARG A 1081 -3.48 23.77 -29.56
CA ARG A 1081 -4.94 23.79 -29.74
C ARG A 1081 -5.64 24.80 -28.83
N HIS A 1082 -5.11 25.06 -27.63
CA HIS A 1082 -5.73 25.96 -26.65
C HIS A 1082 -5.21 27.40 -26.72
N LEU A 1083 -3.95 27.61 -27.14
CA LEU A 1083 -3.36 28.94 -27.25
C LEU A 1083 -4.16 29.84 -28.20
N GLY A 1084 -4.39 31.08 -27.78
CA GLY A 1084 -5.13 32.06 -28.57
C GLY A 1084 -6.66 31.96 -28.49
N LEU A 1085 -7.22 30.90 -27.90
CA LEU A 1085 -8.66 30.83 -27.64
C LEU A 1085 -9.08 31.93 -26.66
N LYS A 1086 -10.26 32.53 -26.86
CA LYS A 1086 -10.74 33.61 -25.98
C LYS A 1086 -11.24 33.06 -24.66
N TRP A 1087 -10.68 33.58 -23.58
CA TRP A 1087 -10.97 33.22 -22.21
C TRP A 1087 -11.56 34.40 -21.43
N THR A 1088 -12.66 34.13 -20.73
CA THR A 1088 -13.32 35.05 -19.81
C THR A 1088 -13.24 34.47 -18.40
N ALA A 1089 -12.46 35.09 -17.52
CA ALA A 1089 -12.18 34.57 -16.18
C ALA A 1089 -13.34 34.73 -15.17
N GLY A 1090 -14.36 35.53 -15.51
CA GLY A 1090 -15.52 35.80 -14.66
C GLY A 1090 -16.29 37.04 -15.12
N PRO A 1091 -17.36 37.43 -14.41
CA PRO A 1091 -18.32 38.45 -14.86
C PRO A 1091 -17.73 39.85 -15.06
N GLU A 1092 -16.67 40.20 -14.31
CA GLU A 1092 -15.98 41.51 -14.40
C GLU A 1092 -14.70 41.45 -15.25
N SER A 1093 -14.41 40.31 -15.88
CA SER A 1093 -13.19 40.11 -16.66
C SER A 1093 -13.46 40.31 -18.15
N GLU A 1094 -12.64 41.12 -18.82
CA GLU A 1094 -12.67 41.19 -20.29
C GLU A 1094 -12.14 39.89 -20.90
N ALA A 1095 -12.77 39.46 -22.00
CA ALA A 1095 -12.32 38.30 -22.75
C ALA A 1095 -10.94 38.57 -23.38
N ARG A 1096 -9.97 37.70 -23.12
CA ARG A 1096 -8.61 37.79 -23.68
C ARG A 1096 -8.16 36.45 -24.26
N PRO A 1097 -7.24 36.43 -25.25
CA PRO A 1097 -6.66 35.17 -25.70
C PRO A 1097 -5.89 34.49 -24.56
N LEU A 1098 -5.95 33.15 -24.52
CA LEU A 1098 -5.08 32.35 -23.66
C LEU A 1098 -3.62 32.48 -24.11
N ASP A 1099 -2.74 32.69 -23.14
CA ASP A 1099 -1.29 32.67 -23.32
C ASP A 1099 -0.67 31.37 -22.76
N GLN A 1100 0.66 31.27 -22.81
CA GLN A 1100 1.38 30.08 -22.34
C GLN A 1100 1.26 29.88 -20.83
N GLN A 1101 1.17 30.95 -20.05
CA GLN A 1101 1.12 30.89 -18.59
C GLN A 1101 -0.26 30.41 -18.09
N ASP A 1102 -1.29 30.56 -18.91
CA ASP A 1102 -2.63 30.00 -18.68
C ASP A 1102 -2.71 28.47 -18.86
N LEU A 1103 -1.65 27.84 -19.36
CA LEU A 1103 -1.56 26.39 -19.47
C LEU A 1103 -0.72 25.83 -18.34
N LEU A 1104 -1.25 24.82 -17.65
CA LEU A 1104 -0.54 24.10 -16.60
C LEU A 1104 -0.44 22.62 -16.97
N VAL A 1105 0.80 22.13 -17.04
CA VAL A 1105 1.11 20.75 -17.37
C VAL A 1105 1.54 19.99 -16.12
N VAL A 1106 0.79 18.95 -15.79
CA VAL A 1106 1.09 18.00 -14.74
C VAL A 1106 1.60 16.70 -15.36
N ALA A 1107 2.74 16.21 -14.90
CA ALA A 1107 3.21 14.86 -15.24
C ALA A 1107 3.54 14.08 -13.97
N ALA A 1108 3.31 12.76 -14.00
CA ALA A 1108 3.55 11.91 -12.84
C ALA A 1108 5.03 11.77 -12.48
N TYR A 1109 5.93 11.90 -13.46
CA TYR A 1109 7.37 11.67 -13.32
C TYR A 1109 8.18 12.89 -13.72
N ASN A 1110 9.30 13.11 -13.01
CA ASN A 1110 10.24 14.18 -13.35
C ASN A 1110 10.87 13.96 -14.73
N ALA A 1111 11.16 12.74 -15.17
CA ALA A 1111 11.65 12.49 -16.52
C ALA A 1111 10.68 12.96 -17.60
N GLN A 1112 9.39 12.67 -17.42
CA GLN A 1112 8.36 13.20 -18.31
C GLN A 1112 8.26 14.72 -18.25
N VAL A 1113 8.40 15.35 -17.08
CA VAL A 1113 8.47 16.82 -16.96
C VAL A 1113 9.61 17.40 -17.81
N HIS A 1114 10.82 16.83 -17.73
CA HIS A 1114 11.96 17.30 -18.52
C HIS A 1114 11.75 17.09 -20.02
N LEU A 1115 11.23 15.92 -20.41
CA LEU A 1115 10.93 15.60 -21.80
C LEU A 1115 9.89 16.57 -22.40
N ILE A 1116 8.79 16.81 -21.67
CA ILE A 1116 7.76 17.75 -22.09
C ILE A 1116 8.31 19.18 -22.22
N ARG A 1117 9.11 19.64 -21.25
CA ARG A 1117 9.75 20.97 -21.32
C ARG A 1117 10.57 21.13 -22.59
N LYS A 1118 11.39 20.14 -22.91
CA LYS A 1118 12.18 20.13 -24.14
C LYS A 1118 11.28 20.22 -25.39
N TYR A 1119 10.22 19.42 -25.46
CA TYR A 1119 9.29 19.44 -26.60
C TYR A 1119 8.54 20.77 -26.74
N LEU A 1120 8.16 21.38 -25.62
CA LEU A 1120 7.54 22.71 -25.61
C LEU A 1120 8.52 23.80 -26.04
N GLU A 1121 9.77 23.76 -25.58
CA GLU A 1121 10.83 24.68 -26.00
C GLU A 1121 11.11 24.58 -27.50
N GLU A 1122 11.23 23.35 -28.03
CA GLU A 1122 11.40 23.10 -29.48
C GLU A 1122 10.20 23.60 -30.30
N ALA A 1123 9.00 23.59 -29.71
CA ALA A 1123 7.78 24.13 -30.32
C ALA A 1123 7.59 25.65 -30.12
N GLY A 1124 8.53 26.34 -29.46
CA GLY A 1124 8.46 27.79 -29.20
C GLY A 1124 7.54 28.17 -28.04
N LEU A 1125 7.28 27.25 -27.10
CA LEU A 1125 6.37 27.40 -25.96
C LEU A 1125 7.05 27.29 -24.57
N PRO A 1126 8.15 28.03 -24.29
CA PRO A 1126 8.95 27.85 -23.07
C PRO A 1126 8.25 28.34 -21.77
N GLU A 1127 7.23 29.18 -21.88
CA GLU A 1127 6.55 29.80 -20.73
C GLU A 1127 5.41 28.94 -20.17
N VAL A 1128 5.09 27.80 -20.82
CA VAL A 1128 4.11 26.84 -20.30
C VAL A 1128 4.60 26.26 -18.98
N ARG A 1129 3.75 26.27 -17.95
CA ARG A 1129 4.11 25.81 -16.60
C ARG A 1129 4.09 24.28 -16.53
N VAL A 1130 5.25 23.64 -16.40
CA VAL A 1130 5.38 22.16 -16.32
C VAL A 1130 5.91 21.69 -14.96
N GLY A 1131 5.34 20.64 -14.39
CA GLY A 1131 5.79 20.10 -13.10
C GLY A 1131 5.03 18.86 -12.64
N THR A 1132 5.43 18.34 -11.49
CA THR A 1132 4.70 17.27 -10.79
C THR A 1132 3.54 17.83 -9.97
N VAL A 1133 2.63 16.96 -9.55
CA VAL A 1133 1.45 17.31 -8.74
C VAL A 1133 1.83 18.12 -7.49
N ASP A 1134 2.90 17.71 -6.80
CA ASP A 1134 3.36 18.31 -5.54
C ASP A 1134 3.81 19.78 -5.74
N LYS A 1135 4.37 20.14 -6.90
CA LYS A 1135 4.85 21.51 -7.20
C LYS A 1135 3.70 22.51 -7.38
N PHE A 1136 2.52 22.04 -7.78
CA PHE A 1136 1.40 22.90 -8.12
C PHE A 1136 0.35 22.99 -7.02
N GLN A 1137 0.66 22.59 -5.79
CA GLN A 1137 -0.28 22.73 -4.68
C GLN A 1137 -0.67 24.21 -4.49
N GLY A 1138 -1.98 24.47 -4.50
CA GLY A 1138 -2.54 25.82 -4.38
C GLY A 1138 -2.54 26.67 -5.66
N GLN A 1139 -1.92 26.21 -6.75
CA GLN A 1139 -1.94 26.93 -8.04
C GLN A 1139 -3.20 26.61 -8.85
N GLU A 1140 -3.45 27.40 -9.89
CA GLU A 1140 -4.56 27.18 -10.83
C GLU A 1140 -4.25 27.73 -12.24
N ALA A 1141 -5.03 27.27 -13.22
CA ALA A 1141 -4.91 27.63 -14.63
C ALA A 1141 -6.27 27.46 -15.35
N PRO A 1142 -6.58 28.24 -16.39
CA PRO A 1142 -7.72 27.98 -17.26
C PRO A 1142 -7.78 26.54 -17.79
N VAL A 1143 -6.64 26.02 -18.27
CA VAL A 1143 -6.51 24.67 -18.85
C VAL A 1143 -5.39 23.89 -18.18
N VAL A 1144 -5.67 22.64 -17.82
CA VAL A 1144 -4.68 21.70 -17.30
C VAL A 1144 -4.47 20.54 -18.27
N LEU A 1145 -3.22 20.19 -18.55
CA LEU A 1145 -2.83 19.02 -19.33
C LEU A 1145 -2.12 18.02 -18.41
N VAL A 1146 -2.57 16.77 -18.37
CA VAL A 1146 -2.05 15.72 -17.50
C VAL A 1146 -1.46 14.60 -18.36
N SER A 1147 -0.17 14.31 -18.21
CA SER A 1147 0.50 13.19 -18.89
C SER A 1147 0.77 12.05 -17.90
N MET A 1148 0.33 10.84 -18.26
CA MET A 1148 0.50 9.64 -17.45
C MET A 1148 1.85 8.95 -17.69
N ALA A 1149 2.47 9.18 -18.85
CA ALA A 1149 3.75 8.68 -19.37
C ALA A 1149 3.84 7.15 -19.55
N CYS A 1150 3.30 6.38 -18.61
CA CYS A 1150 3.44 4.95 -18.55
C CYS A 1150 2.49 4.24 -19.54
N SER A 1151 3.02 3.28 -20.29
CA SER A 1151 2.26 2.44 -21.22
C SER A 1151 1.28 1.51 -20.51
N ALA A 1152 1.74 0.82 -19.47
CA ALA A 1152 0.96 -0.16 -18.72
C ALA A 1152 1.38 -0.17 -17.25
N VAL A 1153 0.44 -0.39 -16.33
CA VAL A 1153 0.75 -0.39 -14.89
C VAL A 1153 1.81 -1.42 -14.48
N ALA A 1154 1.89 -2.56 -15.17
CA ALA A 1154 2.95 -3.56 -14.93
C ALA A 1154 4.37 -3.05 -15.22
N GLU A 1155 4.49 -1.94 -15.93
CA GLU A 1155 5.75 -1.26 -16.30
C GLU A 1155 6.00 -0.02 -15.43
N ALA A 1156 5.06 0.35 -14.56
CA ALA A 1156 5.18 1.50 -13.68
C ALA A 1156 6.11 1.17 -12.49
N PRO A 1157 7.25 1.86 -12.33
CA PRO A 1157 8.21 1.55 -11.26
C PRO A 1157 7.65 1.79 -9.86
N ARG A 1158 6.66 2.69 -9.72
CA ARG A 1158 5.97 2.99 -8.45
C ARG A 1158 4.60 2.30 -8.34
N GLY A 1159 4.28 1.38 -9.26
CA GLY A 1159 3.01 0.68 -9.31
C GLY A 1159 1.79 1.56 -9.60
N ALA A 1160 0.62 0.91 -9.64
CA ALA A 1160 -0.66 1.58 -9.90
C ALA A 1160 -1.07 2.54 -8.78
N GLU A 1161 -0.79 2.17 -7.53
CA GLU A 1161 -1.17 2.94 -6.31
C GLU A 1161 -0.55 4.34 -6.29
N PHE A 1162 0.56 4.55 -7.00
CA PHE A 1162 1.13 5.88 -7.21
C PHE A 1162 0.47 6.62 -8.39
N LEU A 1163 0.40 5.97 -9.55
CA LEU A 1163 -0.04 6.60 -10.80
C LEU A 1163 -1.54 6.93 -10.82
N LEU A 1164 -2.37 6.01 -10.35
CA LEU A 1164 -3.82 6.11 -10.36
C LEU A 1164 -4.38 6.57 -9.00
N ASN A 1165 -3.50 7.04 -8.11
CA ASN A 1165 -3.88 7.53 -6.80
C ASN A 1165 -4.98 8.60 -6.91
N ARG A 1166 -6.15 8.31 -6.32
CA ARG A 1166 -7.34 9.18 -6.37
C ARG A 1166 -7.02 10.61 -5.95
N ASN A 1167 -6.28 10.78 -4.86
CA ASN A 1167 -5.94 12.08 -4.29
C ASN A 1167 -5.00 12.88 -5.20
N ARG A 1168 -4.00 12.24 -5.83
CA ARG A 1168 -3.10 12.89 -6.79
C ARG A 1168 -3.83 13.34 -8.05
N ILE A 1169 -4.72 12.50 -8.57
CA ILE A 1169 -5.53 12.83 -9.75
C ILE A 1169 -6.52 13.95 -9.44
N ASN A 1170 -7.17 13.91 -8.27
CA ASN A 1170 -8.02 14.99 -7.77
C ASN A 1170 -7.24 16.31 -7.74
N VAL A 1171 -6.04 16.30 -7.17
CA VAL A 1171 -5.18 17.47 -7.13
C VAL A 1171 -4.79 17.93 -8.54
N ALA A 1172 -4.42 17.04 -9.45
CA ALA A 1172 -4.03 17.39 -10.81
C ALA A 1172 -5.18 18.06 -11.59
N VAL A 1173 -6.35 17.41 -11.63
CA VAL A 1173 -7.51 17.86 -12.40
C VAL A 1173 -8.13 19.14 -11.81
N SER A 1174 -8.19 19.26 -10.48
CA SER A 1174 -8.76 20.43 -9.79
C SER A 1174 -7.89 21.70 -9.81
N ARG A 1175 -6.75 21.70 -10.51
CA ARG A 1175 -6.01 22.92 -10.87
C ARG A 1175 -6.67 23.68 -12.02
N GLY A 1176 -7.53 23.02 -12.79
CA GLY A 1176 -8.25 23.65 -13.90
C GLY A 1176 -9.35 24.59 -13.42
N GLN A 1177 -9.57 25.69 -14.13
CA GLN A 1177 -10.75 26.53 -13.98
C GLN A 1177 -11.85 26.13 -14.98
N TRP A 1178 -11.47 25.76 -16.21
CA TRP A 1178 -12.41 25.38 -17.28
C TRP A 1178 -12.32 23.91 -17.68
N ARG A 1179 -11.11 23.42 -17.99
CA ARG A 1179 -10.89 22.09 -18.58
C ARG A 1179 -9.62 21.41 -18.08
N ALA A 1180 -9.66 20.09 -17.98
CA ALA A 1180 -8.50 19.23 -17.82
C ALA A 1180 -8.44 18.17 -18.94
N VAL A 1181 -7.25 17.92 -19.50
CA VAL A 1181 -7.03 16.91 -20.54
C VAL A 1181 -6.05 15.87 -20.02
N VAL A 1182 -6.49 14.61 -19.89
CA VAL A 1182 -5.68 13.48 -19.45
C VAL A 1182 -5.19 12.71 -20.68
N ILE A 1183 -3.88 12.65 -20.88
CA ILE A 1183 -3.22 11.97 -21.99
C ILE A 1183 -2.65 10.66 -21.46
N ARG A 1184 -3.04 9.52 -22.04
CA ARG A 1184 -2.60 8.19 -21.59
C ARG A 1184 -2.63 7.12 -22.66
N SER A 1185 -1.88 6.04 -22.45
CA SER A 1185 -2.07 4.78 -23.18
C SER A 1185 -3.40 4.09 -22.84
N PRO A 1186 -4.08 3.45 -23.83
CA PRO A 1186 -5.19 2.53 -23.56
C PRO A 1186 -4.82 1.38 -22.62
N GLU A 1187 -3.57 0.92 -22.68
CA GLU A 1187 -3.08 -0.22 -21.88
C GLU A 1187 -2.90 0.13 -20.39
N LEU A 1188 -2.82 1.42 -20.05
CA LEU A 1188 -2.63 1.87 -18.66
C LEU A 1188 -3.74 1.38 -17.73
N THR A 1189 -5.00 1.32 -18.22
CA THR A 1189 -6.15 0.82 -17.46
C THR A 1189 -6.47 -0.65 -17.76
N SER A 1190 -5.60 -1.33 -18.52
CA SER A 1190 -5.78 -2.71 -18.99
C SER A 1190 -5.21 -3.74 -18.01
N TYR A 1191 -5.53 -3.62 -16.72
CA TYR A 1191 -5.16 -4.61 -15.71
C TYR A 1191 -6.23 -4.75 -14.62
N MET A 1192 -6.24 -5.87 -13.90
CA MET A 1192 -7.06 -6.04 -12.72
C MET A 1192 -6.20 -5.93 -11.46
N PRO A 1193 -6.48 -4.97 -10.58
CA PRO A 1193 -5.86 -4.91 -9.27
C PRO A 1193 -6.17 -6.17 -8.46
N HIS A 1194 -5.32 -6.46 -7.47
CA HIS A 1194 -5.54 -7.57 -6.53
C HIS A 1194 -6.30 -7.14 -5.26
N ARG A 1195 -6.34 -5.84 -4.97
CA ARG A 1195 -7.01 -5.28 -3.78
C ARG A 1195 -8.30 -4.53 -4.16
N PRO A 1196 -9.38 -4.65 -3.38
CA PRO A 1196 -10.64 -3.90 -3.52
C PRO A 1196 -10.46 -2.39 -3.72
N ALA A 1197 -9.75 -1.71 -2.83
CA ALA A 1197 -9.56 -0.27 -2.88
C ALA A 1197 -8.89 0.17 -4.20
N ALA A 1198 -7.91 -0.60 -4.69
CA ALA A 1198 -7.25 -0.30 -5.96
C ALA A 1198 -8.18 -0.50 -7.18
N LEU A 1199 -9.21 -1.36 -7.08
CA LEU A 1199 -10.25 -1.48 -8.12
C LEU A 1199 -11.15 -0.24 -8.15
N GLU A 1200 -11.52 0.27 -6.97
CA GLU A 1200 -12.28 1.52 -6.86
C GLU A 1200 -11.45 2.72 -7.35
N GLU A 1201 -10.15 2.78 -7.05
CA GLU A 1201 -9.25 3.82 -7.59
C GLU A 1201 -9.16 3.75 -9.13
N LEU A 1202 -8.96 2.56 -9.69
CA LEU A 1202 -8.94 2.35 -11.14
C LEU A 1202 -10.25 2.82 -11.78
N GLY A 1203 -11.37 2.48 -11.16
CA GLY A 1203 -12.67 2.81 -11.67
C GLY A 1203 -13.05 4.28 -11.54
N ALA A 1204 -12.69 4.91 -10.41
CA ALA A 1204 -12.79 6.35 -10.21
C ALA A 1204 -11.96 7.12 -11.27
N PHE A 1205 -10.76 6.63 -11.60
CA PHE A 1205 -9.93 7.19 -12.67
C PHE A 1205 -10.56 7.04 -14.05
N ILE A 1206 -11.10 5.86 -14.41
CA ILE A 1206 -11.81 5.66 -15.69
C ILE A 1206 -13.08 6.52 -15.74
N GLY A 1207 -13.77 6.67 -14.61
CA GLY A 1207 -15.00 7.43 -14.45
C GLY A 1207 -14.86 8.94 -14.63
N LEU A 1208 -13.64 9.50 -14.58
CA LEU A 1208 -13.39 10.92 -14.84
C LEU A 1208 -13.79 11.37 -16.25
N SER A 1209 -13.58 10.50 -17.22
CA SER A 1209 -13.90 10.74 -18.62
C SER A 1209 -14.12 9.38 -19.29
N PRO A 1210 -15.27 8.73 -19.04
CA PRO A 1210 -15.58 7.42 -19.61
C PRO A 1210 -15.57 7.51 -21.13
N ARG A 1211 -15.10 6.45 -21.80
CA ARG A 1211 -15.25 6.33 -23.25
C ARG A 1211 -16.75 6.29 -23.58
N ALA A 1212 -17.17 6.99 -24.62
CA ALA A 1212 -18.50 6.81 -25.18
C ALA A 1212 -18.69 5.33 -25.56
N GLU A 1213 -19.86 4.77 -25.20
CA GLU A 1213 -20.22 3.36 -25.44
C GLU A 1213 -20.40 3.01 -26.92
#